data_AF-A0A162ZEI0-F1
#
_entry.id   AF-A0A162ZEI0-F1
#
_cell.length_a   1.000
_cell.length_b   1.000
_cell.length_c   1.000
_cell.angle_alpha   90.00
_cell.angle_beta   90.00
_cell.angle_gamma   90.00
#
_symmetry.space_group_name_H-M   'P 1'
#
loop_
_entity.id
_entity.type
_entity.pdbx_description
1 polymer ?
#
loop_
_entity_poly.entity_id
_entity_poly.type
_entity_poly.pdbx_seq_one_letter_code
_entity_poly.pdbx_strand_id
1 'polypeptide(L)'
;MNEPIHIEKQVFKIGFIFILLIGALIFPKEIAAQDKVKIAPSQIELDSLEAVKSPTGLKKILQAIKFRENRNRNEKERVYKFMLDLIEKEKLKIDPETVNEIMKNLDAIQGDIDAIKTTNDFINTENESFGKKIDSIIVAYDLDKKASKTVIDSLKVQMTSVIQEKTDSTSKAKQQLRDSIQVLLKELRGVQYSCNCEGIFSESFTKKDSLDVLKQCLHLKTNIIGWHNSWNKTEFKNYNYNYLSAINLYGYKLTASGRCANPSVIDEFEKSGGVIEFAQSKCSDVHLTVYNKKPSQIARFLNSAEAQMVFFEELEILIERNQLNGVNIFFENIPVTYDGLFTLFIDELHRRLKEIGEEITLNITIPAISSTTNLKHISAYNFKKLNPMVDYYLVLTDRMTPLKNKLALASSPLYNSDRYGQRTIASTINFYSNGKIPTHKLIMSVSYLGIDWHVEDFLGSVITSTKGKDIKYNKIITTYQNNYAPGRTIVTGFDSIQVAAYLDITEQGLYKDDEPEYRQIWYENSQSLSLKYKWALENNLGGVSIRGLGYDDGYADLWDAIGTTLVEILTNEDKNPKSKKTEYCTYRPEDHDFGIFKKNDWTGIWDQQQVYDSTKVKSGYFGVFMQDTHWAVRPKLKYKTNTSSSTIEDEDNKLLNDKDTCQSLIKRWFFYSISAYRFAILCVVILTVLLFWMYHLSRFDSQSEKKRIMISRVSILLLLLGLTSFLAGLYLDPRHPSIGASNQGDSGLDVVFEIAIPSLIIGGILVRLAFNGKFKRSNLP
;
A
#
# COMPACT_ATOMS: atom_id res chain seq x y z
N MET A 1 -23.66 7.39 -63.46
CA MET A 1 -22.47 6.50 -63.29
C MET A 1 -21.60 7.08 -62.21
N ASN A 2 -21.51 6.43 -61.03
CA ASN A 2 -20.41 6.51 -60.03
C ASN A 2 -20.74 5.83 -58.67
N GLU A 3 -21.95 5.32 -58.45
CA GLU A 3 -22.30 4.67 -57.17
C GLU A 3 -21.73 3.25 -56.91
N PRO A 4 -21.50 2.33 -57.89
CA PRO A 4 -21.06 0.97 -57.55
C PRO A 4 -19.63 0.93 -56.98
N ILE A 5 -18.79 1.90 -57.36
CA ILE A 5 -17.41 2.05 -56.87
C ILE A 5 -17.39 2.44 -55.37
N HIS A 6 -18.46 3.08 -54.88
CA HIS A 6 -18.49 3.58 -53.50
C HIS A 6 -18.82 2.48 -52.48
N ILE A 7 -19.62 1.48 -52.86
CA ILE A 7 -19.98 0.33 -52.02
C ILE A 7 -18.83 -0.69 -51.96
N GLU A 8 -18.18 -0.99 -53.10
CA GLU A 8 -17.00 -1.87 -53.13
C GLU A 8 -15.84 -1.32 -52.27
N LYS A 9 -15.61 0.00 -52.30
CA LYS A 9 -14.59 0.63 -51.43
C LYS A 9 -14.92 0.57 -49.94
N GLN A 10 -16.20 0.57 -49.55
CA GLN A 10 -16.58 0.42 -48.13
C GLN A 10 -16.37 -1.01 -47.64
N VAL A 11 -16.75 -2.03 -48.41
CA VAL A 11 -16.53 -3.43 -48.03
C VAL A 11 -15.03 -3.75 -47.96
N PHE A 12 -14.24 -3.22 -48.89
CA PHE A 12 -12.79 -3.39 -48.87
C PHE A 12 -12.12 -2.67 -47.68
N LYS A 13 -12.58 -1.46 -47.32
CA LYS A 13 -12.11 -0.76 -46.12
C LYS A 13 -12.48 -1.49 -44.84
N ILE A 14 -13.70 -2.02 -44.73
CA ILE A 14 -14.14 -2.75 -43.53
C ILE A 14 -13.37 -4.07 -43.41
N GLY A 15 -13.16 -4.81 -44.50
CA GLY A 15 -12.34 -6.03 -44.52
C GLY A 15 -10.86 -5.77 -44.18
N PHE A 16 -10.28 -4.68 -44.68
CA PHE A 16 -8.90 -4.30 -44.37
C PHE A 16 -8.72 -3.82 -42.92
N ILE A 17 -9.69 -3.09 -42.38
CA ILE A 17 -9.72 -2.70 -40.96
C ILE A 17 -9.87 -3.92 -40.05
N PHE A 18 -10.68 -4.92 -40.45
CA PHE A 18 -10.83 -6.18 -39.72
C PHE A 18 -9.55 -7.02 -39.74
N ILE A 19 -8.85 -7.08 -40.87
CA ILE A 19 -7.55 -7.77 -40.99
C ILE A 19 -6.48 -7.08 -40.13
N LEU A 20 -6.48 -5.74 -40.06
CA LEU A 20 -5.60 -4.98 -39.16
C LEU A 20 -5.95 -5.19 -37.68
N LEU A 21 -7.23 -5.30 -37.32
CA LEU A 21 -7.68 -5.61 -35.96
C LEU A 21 -7.28 -7.02 -35.53
N ILE A 22 -7.36 -8.00 -36.44
CA ILE A 22 -6.89 -9.37 -36.19
C ILE A 22 -5.35 -9.40 -36.11
N GLY A 23 -4.65 -8.65 -36.95
CA GLY A 23 -3.20 -8.48 -36.87
C GLY A 23 -2.73 -7.86 -35.54
N ALA A 24 -3.49 -6.91 -34.98
CA ALA A 24 -3.23 -6.32 -33.67
C ALA A 24 -3.51 -7.26 -32.49
N LEU A 25 -4.30 -8.32 -32.68
CA LEU A 25 -4.58 -9.37 -31.69
C LEU A 25 -3.58 -10.54 -31.77
N ILE A 26 -2.92 -10.75 -32.92
CA ILE A 26 -1.93 -11.83 -33.13
C ILE A 26 -0.54 -11.48 -32.58
N PHE A 27 -0.24 -10.19 -32.39
CA PHE A 27 0.91 -9.77 -31.60
C PHE A 27 0.42 -9.41 -30.20
N PRO A 28 0.60 -10.28 -29.19
CA PRO A 28 0.41 -9.83 -27.83
C PRO A 28 1.45 -8.73 -27.59
N LYS A 29 1.00 -7.48 -27.54
CA LYS A 29 1.58 -6.60 -26.51
C LYS A 29 1.39 -7.40 -25.24
N GLU A 30 2.51 -7.80 -24.62
CA GLU A 30 2.52 -8.15 -23.22
C GLU A 30 1.53 -7.22 -22.56
N ILE A 31 0.46 -7.79 -22.00
CA ILE A 31 -0.36 -7.07 -21.05
C ILE A 31 0.65 -6.75 -19.96
N ALA A 32 1.19 -5.54 -20.04
CA ALA A 32 1.95 -4.95 -18.97
C ALA A 32 1.01 -5.12 -17.78
N ALA A 33 1.38 -6.03 -16.88
CA ALA A 33 0.93 -5.96 -15.51
C ALA A 33 0.97 -4.47 -15.18
N GLN A 34 -0.20 -3.89 -14.88
CA GLN A 34 -0.38 -2.48 -14.51
C GLN A 34 0.95 -1.96 -13.99
N ASP A 35 1.58 -1.04 -14.72
CA ASP A 35 2.87 -0.49 -14.33
C ASP A 35 2.78 -0.24 -12.83
N LYS A 36 3.46 -1.09 -12.05
CA LYS A 36 3.61 -0.85 -10.61
C LYS A 36 4.13 0.56 -10.58
N VAL A 37 3.38 1.50 -10.01
CA VAL A 37 3.92 2.83 -9.75
C VAL A 37 5.18 2.55 -8.96
N LYS A 38 6.34 2.64 -9.62
CA LYS A 38 7.64 2.44 -8.99
C LYS A 38 7.85 3.70 -8.20
N ILE A 39 7.29 3.73 -7.00
CA ILE A 39 7.58 4.75 -6.01
C ILE A 39 9.08 4.63 -5.75
N ALA A 40 9.81 5.71 -6.06
CA ALA A 40 11.24 5.74 -5.89
C ALA A 40 11.61 5.45 -4.41
N PRO A 41 12.76 4.82 -4.13
CA PRO A 41 13.24 4.66 -2.76
C PRO A 41 13.32 6.02 -2.05
N SER A 42 12.83 6.11 -0.82
CA SER A 42 13.01 7.30 -0.02
C SER A 42 14.50 7.51 0.28
N GLN A 43 14.91 8.78 0.35
CA GLN A 43 16.18 9.16 0.96
C GLN A 43 15.89 9.45 2.43
N ILE A 44 16.04 8.44 3.30
CA ILE A 44 15.86 8.65 4.74
C ILE A 44 16.94 9.64 5.23
N GLU A 45 16.53 10.75 5.83
CA GLU A 45 17.45 11.66 6.54
C GLU A 45 17.82 11.04 7.89
N LEU A 46 19.07 10.60 7.97
CA LEU A 46 19.55 9.63 8.96
C LEU A 46 20.23 10.24 10.19
N ASP A 47 19.92 11.49 10.52
CA ASP A 47 20.70 12.25 11.49
C ASP A 47 20.60 11.78 12.95
N SER A 48 19.77 10.78 13.26
CA SER A 48 19.51 10.35 14.64
C SER A 48 19.43 8.84 14.92
N LEU A 49 19.70 7.95 13.96
CA LEU A 49 19.59 6.49 14.18
C LEU A 49 20.81 5.86 14.92
N GLU A 50 21.79 6.66 15.36
CA GLU A 50 22.89 6.23 16.25
C GLU A 50 22.37 5.92 17.68
N ALA A 51 21.61 4.85 17.85
CA ALA A 51 21.31 4.29 19.15
C ALA A 51 20.87 2.82 19.04
N VAL A 52 21.75 1.94 18.58
CA VAL A 52 21.57 0.48 18.76
C VAL A 52 22.90 -0.21 19.02
N LYS A 53 23.19 -0.51 20.30
CA LYS A 53 23.78 -1.77 20.77
C LYS A 53 23.41 -2.02 22.25
N SER A 54 22.53 -3.01 22.46
CA SER A 54 22.33 -3.91 23.63
C SER A 54 21.77 -3.37 24.97
N PRO A 55 21.12 -4.23 25.79
CA PRO A 55 19.99 -3.90 26.65
C PRO A 55 20.42 -3.49 28.07
N THR A 56 19.48 -2.85 28.78
CA THR A 56 19.57 -2.30 30.15
C THR A 56 20.25 -0.93 30.27
N GLY A 57 19.49 0.15 30.04
CA GLY A 57 20.02 1.49 30.28
C GLY A 57 19.16 2.69 29.90
N LEU A 58 17.83 2.57 29.79
CA LEU A 58 17.00 3.65 29.23
C LEU A 58 16.89 4.92 30.10
N LYS A 59 17.37 4.93 31.35
CA LYS A 59 17.48 6.18 32.16
C LYS A 59 18.67 7.06 31.75
N LYS A 60 19.70 6.52 31.08
CA LYS A 60 20.90 7.27 30.69
C LYS A 60 20.86 7.84 29.26
N ILE A 61 19.99 7.34 28.39
CA ILE A 61 19.96 7.72 26.96
C ILE A 61 19.01 8.90 26.68
N LEU A 62 17.93 9.04 27.47
CA LEU A 62 17.12 10.27 27.49
C LEU A 62 17.89 11.49 27.99
N GLN A 63 18.98 11.28 28.73
CA GLN A 63 19.98 12.31 28.99
C GLN A 63 20.78 12.60 27.70
N ALA A 64 21.34 11.62 26.99
CA ALA A 64 22.20 11.87 25.82
C ALA A 64 21.60 12.80 24.73
N ILE A 65 20.29 12.79 24.49
CA ILE A 65 19.62 13.71 23.54
C ILE A 65 19.33 15.07 24.18
N LYS A 66 18.85 15.11 25.43
CA LYS A 66 18.77 16.36 26.23
C LYS A 66 20.14 17.02 26.41
N PHE A 67 21.23 16.26 26.28
CA PHE A 67 22.60 16.74 26.37
C PHE A 67 23.15 17.21 25.02
N ARG A 68 22.59 16.92 23.84
CA ARG A 68 23.24 17.32 22.57
C ARG A 68 22.97 18.79 22.20
N GLU A 69 21.71 19.23 22.32
CA GLU A 69 21.34 20.64 22.14
C GLU A 69 21.67 21.50 23.38
N ASN A 70 21.48 20.96 24.60
CA ASN A 70 21.97 21.64 25.79
C ASN A 70 23.51 21.68 25.84
N ARG A 71 24.27 20.70 25.32
CA ARG A 71 25.74 20.80 25.26
C ARG A 71 26.17 21.86 24.26
N ASN A 72 25.59 21.93 23.06
CA ASN A 72 25.92 23.02 22.14
C ASN A 72 25.59 24.40 22.71
N ARG A 73 24.46 24.53 23.43
CA ARG A 73 24.13 25.75 24.17
C ARG A 73 25.08 26.00 25.34
N ASN A 74 25.43 24.98 26.13
CA ASN A 74 26.32 25.07 27.29
C ASN A 74 27.79 25.31 26.90
N GLU A 75 28.25 24.81 25.75
CA GLU A 75 29.61 25.01 25.21
C GLU A 75 29.73 26.42 24.63
N LYS A 76 28.70 26.92 23.91
CA LYS A 76 28.61 28.34 23.52
C LYS A 76 28.54 29.25 24.74
N GLU A 77 27.74 28.87 25.74
CA GLU A 77 27.65 29.59 27.01
C GLU A 77 28.97 29.50 27.81
N ARG A 78 29.75 28.40 27.68
CA ARG A 78 31.09 28.26 28.25
C ARG A 78 32.06 29.21 27.58
N VAL A 79 32.09 29.26 26.25
CA VAL A 79 32.98 30.16 25.50
C VAL A 79 32.61 31.63 25.74
N TYR A 80 31.31 31.94 25.81
CA TYR A 80 30.79 33.25 26.20
C TYR A 80 31.21 33.66 27.62
N LYS A 81 30.95 32.81 28.63
CA LYS A 81 31.35 33.06 30.03
C LYS A 81 32.87 33.10 30.20
N PHE A 82 33.61 32.31 29.44
CA PHE A 82 35.07 32.33 29.43
C PHE A 82 35.60 33.66 28.90
N MET A 83 35.02 34.21 27.83
CA MET A 83 35.37 35.55 27.34
C MET A 83 35.03 36.63 28.36
N LEU A 84 33.86 36.58 28.99
CA LEU A 84 33.48 37.53 30.05
C LEU A 84 34.39 37.45 31.28
N ASP A 85 34.78 36.24 31.71
CA ASP A 85 35.73 36.01 32.81
C ASP A 85 37.13 36.56 32.48
N LEU A 86 37.57 36.44 31.22
CA LEU A 86 38.83 37.03 30.77
C LEU A 86 38.78 38.56 30.73
N ILE A 87 37.61 39.16 30.45
CA ILE A 87 37.40 40.61 30.50
C ILE A 87 37.40 41.09 31.95
N GLU A 88 36.68 40.40 32.84
CA GLU A 88 36.61 40.71 34.27
C GLU A 88 37.99 40.62 34.94
N LYS A 89 38.83 39.67 34.51
CA LYS A 89 40.22 39.50 34.98
C LYS A 89 41.24 40.40 34.26
N GLU A 90 40.79 41.33 33.43
CA GLU A 90 41.62 42.23 32.60
C GLU A 90 42.62 41.53 31.65
N LYS A 91 42.39 40.24 31.37
CA LYS A 91 43.25 39.40 30.51
C LYS A 91 42.85 39.45 29.03
N LEU A 92 41.67 39.98 28.73
CA LEU A 92 41.14 40.20 27.40
C LEU A 92 40.50 41.60 27.34
N LYS A 93 41.13 42.53 26.60
CA LYS A 93 40.72 43.93 26.54
C LYS A 93 39.70 44.20 25.43
N ILE A 94 38.51 43.62 25.56
CA ILE A 94 37.36 43.86 24.69
C ILE A 94 36.11 44.17 25.54
N ASP A 95 35.13 44.84 24.95
CA ASP A 95 33.85 45.09 25.60
C ASP A 95 32.87 43.89 25.40
N PRO A 96 31.86 43.74 26.27
CA PRO A 96 30.87 42.67 26.17
C PRO A 96 30.02 42.68 24.88
N GLU A 97 29.90 43.81 24.19
CA GLU A 97 29.15 43.91 22.94
C GLU A 97 29.93 43.27 21.79
N THR A 98 31.26 43.50 21.74
CA THR A 98 32.20 42.78 20.88
C THR A 98 32.16 41.27 21.10
N VAL A 99 31.96 40.80 22.34
CA VAL A 99 31.78 39.36 22.65
C VAL A 99 30.53 38.80 21.96
N ASN A 100 29.42 39.53 21.97
CA ASN A 100 28.18 39.12 21.31
C ASN A 100 28.35 39.02 19.79
N GLU A 101 29.10 39.94 19.18
CA GLU A 101 29.41 39.89 17.75
C GLU A 101 30.31 38.70 17.38
N ILE A 102 31.32 38.40 18.21
CA ILE A 102 32.18 37.22 18.03
C ILE A 102 31.34 35.93 18.09
N MET A 103 30.39 35.84 19.03
CA MET A 103 29.46 34.70 19.13
C MET A 103 28.55 34.59 17.90
N LYS A 104 28.08 35.71 17.36
CA LYS A 104 27.27 35.74 16.13
C LYS A 104 28.05 35.27 14.89
N ASN A 105 29.34 35.62 14.81
CA ASN A 105 30.22 35.14 13.73
C ASN A 105 30.57 33.65 13.88
N LEU A 106 30.74 33.16 15.12
CA LEU A 106 30.86 31.73 15.39
C LEU A 106 29.60 30.97 14.96
N ASP A 107 28.42 31.54 15.17
CA ASP A 107 27.14 30.99 14.71
C ASP A 107 27.04 30.96 13.18
N ALA A 108 27.51 32.00 12.49
CA ALA A 108 27.56 32.05 11.04
C ALA A 108 28.51 30.99 10.46
N ILE A 109 29.70 30.80 11.05
CA ILE A 109 30.65 29.75 10.65
C ILE A 109 30.04 28.35 10.87
N GLN A 110 29.29 28.17 11.97
CA GLN A 110 28.58 26.91 12.23
C GLN A 110 27.46 26.67 11.20
N GLY A 111 26.75 27.73 10.78
CA GLY A 111 25.75 27.68 9.72
C GLY A 111 26.34 27.31 8.36
N ASP A 112 27.49 27.91 8.00
CA ASP A 112 28.24 27.56 6.78
C ASP A 112 28.62 26.07 6.76
N ILE A 113 29.07 25.53 7.90
CA ILE A 113 29.46 24.12 8.03
C ILE A 113 28.27 23.18 7.81
N ASP A 114 27.12 23.55 8.35
CA ASP A 114 25.91 22.75 8.20
C ASP A 114 25.34 22.86 6.76
N ALA A 115 25.57 23.99 6.06
CA ALA A 115 25.23 24.20 4.65
C ALA A 115 26.18 23.50 3.65
N ILE A 116 27.48 23.39 3.96
CA ILE A 116 28.46 22.71 3.11
C ILE A 116 28.22 21.19 3.08
N LYS A 117 27.76 20.60 4.19
CA LYS A 117 27.45 19.16 4.32
C LYS A 117 26.33 18.65 3.41
N THR A 118 25.49 19.52 2.89
CA THR A 118 24.43 19.18 1.93
C THR A 118 24.95 18.96 0.50
N THR A 119 26.20 19.34 0.23
CA THR A 119 26.88 19.15 -1.07
C THR A 119 27.98 18.11 -0.88
N ASN A 120 27.87 16.97 -1.55
CA ASN A 120 28.74 15.78 -1.37
C ASN A 120 30.22 15.96 -1.81
N ASP A 121 30.79 17.17 -1.78
CA ASP A 121 32.14 17.45 -2.28
C ASP A 121 33.19 17.62 -1.16
N PHE A 122 34.20 16.73 -1.19
CA PHE A 122 35.58 16.84 -0.66
C PHE A 122 35.82 17.11 0.85
N ILE A 123 35.89 16.03 1.64
CA ILE A 123 36.08 16.08 3.12
C ILE A 123 37.55 16.25 3.60
N ASN A 124 38.57 16.16 2.76
CA ASN A 124 39.97 16.16 3.26
C ASN A 124 40.69 17.52 3.27
N THR A 125 40.05 18.61 2.83
CA THR A 125 40.67 19.96 2.73
C THR A 125 40.23 20.90 3.87
N GLU A 126 39.37 20.45 4.79
CA GLU A 126 38.56 21.35 5.63
C GLU A 126 39.12 21.68 7.03
N ASN A 127 39.90 20.82 7.66
CA ASN A 127 40.46 21.13 9.00
C ASN A 127 41.42 22.33 8.96
N GLU A 128 42.13 22.54 7.84
CA GLU A 128 42.94 23.75 7.60
C GLU A 128 42.08 24.98 7.24
N SER A 129 40.88 24.80 6.70
CA SER A 129 39.96 25.89 6.32
C SER A 129 39.28 26.52 7.55
N PHE A 130 38.87 25.71 8.52
CA PHE A 130 38.20 26.19 9.74
C PHE A 130 39.16 26.85 10.74
N GLY A 131 40.39 26.35 10.85
CA GLY A 131 41.47 27.04 11.57
C GLY A 131 41.68 28.45 11.02
N LYS A 132 41.69 28.61 9.69
CA LYS A 132 41.79 29.92 9.01
C LYS A 132 40.58 30.83 9.27
N LYS A 133 39.35 30.30 9.36
CA LYS A 133 38.15 31.09 9.72
C LYS A 133 38.19 31.56 11.19
N ILE A 134 38.63 30.72 12.14
CA ILE A 134 38.83 31.16 13.53
C ILE A 134 39.96 32.19 13.60
N ASP A 135 41.07 31.96 12.91
CA ASP A 135 42.17 32.93 12.81
C ASP A 135 41.71 34.27 12.23
N SER A 136 40.77 34.25 11.28
CA SER A 136 40.17 35.48 10.74
C SER A 136 39.35 36.26 11.78
N ILE A 137 38.68 35.59 12.73
CA ILE A 137 38.00 36.25 13.86
C ILE A 137 39.04 36.88 14.79
N ILE A 138 40.12 36.17 15.11
CA ILE A 138 41.20 36.69 15.96
C ILE A 138 41.80 37.98 15.37
N VAL A 139 42.01 38.00 14.04
CA VAL A 139 42.54 39.16 13.31
C VAL A 139 41.50 40.28 13.20
N ALA A 140 40.25 39.98 12.87
CA ALA A 140 39.19 40.98 12.67
C ALA A 140 38.90 41.81 13.92
N TYR A 141 39.04 41.22 15.11
CA TYR A 141 38.82 41.89 16.39
C TYR A 141 40.11 42.33 17.09
N ASP A 142 41.27 42.20 16.43
CA ASP A 142 42.61 42.49 16.96
C ASP A 142 42.90 41.78 18.31
N LEU A 143 42.38 40.56 18.49
CA LEU A 143 42.46 39.86 19.77
C LEU A 143 43.92 39.58 20.17
N ASP A 144 44.79 39.30 19.20
CA ASP A 144 46.24 39.12 19.39
C ASP A 144 46.96 40.34 19.99
N LYS A 145 46.40 41.54 19.86
CA LYS A 145 46.93 42.78 20.47
C LYS A 145 46.26 43.10 21.81
N LYS A 146 45.16 42.43 22.13
CA LYS A 146 44.28 42.70 23.28
C LYS A 146 44.35 41.62 24.36
N ALA A 147 45.08 40.54 24.13
CA ALA A 147 45.35 39.48 25.09
C ALA A 147 46.73 38.84 24.89
N SER A 148 47.21 38.10 25.90
CA SER A 148 48.47 37.35 25.79
C SER A 148 48.34 36.16 24.83
N LYS A 149 49.44 35.76 24.19
CA LYS A 149 49.49 34.59 23.29
C LYS A 149 48.88 33.33 23.90
N THR A 150 49.15 33.07 25.18
CA THR A 150 48.57 31.94 25.93
C THR A 150 47.05 32.02 26.08
N VAL A 151 46.51 33.24 26.23
CA VAL A 151 45.06 33.46 26.30
C VAL A 151 44.42 33.28 24.93
N ILE A 152 45.09 33.72 23.86
CA ILE A 152 44.63 33.51 22.48
C ILE A 152 44.67 32.04 22.09
N ASP A 153 45.73 31.30 22.40
CA ASP A 153 45.82 29.88 22.10
C ASP A 153 44.71 29.10 22.83
N SER A 154 44.40 29.49 24.08
CA SER A 154 43.26 28.94 24.81
C SER A 154 41.91 29.31 24.19
N LEU A 155 41.74 30.55 23.73
CA LEU A 155 40.54 31.01 23.02
C LEU A 155 40.32 30.24 21.72
N LYS A 156 41.38 30.05 20.92
CA LYS A 156 41.34 29.25 19.69
C LYS A 156 40.92 27.82 19.99
N VAL A 157 41.53 27.16 20.97
CA VAL A 157 41.14 25.79 21.38
C VAL A 157 39.68 25.72 21.80
N GLN A 158 39.21 26.70 22.58
CA GLN A 158 37.82 26.76 23.04
C GLN A 158 36.84 26.98 21.87
N MET A 159 37.15 27.89 20.93
CA MET A 159 36.34 28.13 19.73
C MET A 159 36.37 26.93 18.75
N THR A 160 37.51 26.27 18.59
CA THR A 160 37.65 25.07 17.76
C THR A 160 36.88 23.90 18.37
N SER A 161 36.82 23.77 19.69
CA SER A 161 36.03 22.71 20.36
C SER A 161 34.52 22.83 20.12
N VAL A 162 34.02 24.07 19.90
CA VAL A 162 32.64 24.33 19.49
C VAL A 162 32.37 23.80 18.06
N ILE A 163 33.43 23.65 17.25
CA ILE A 163 33.36 23.29 15.82
C ILE A 163 33.72 21.80 15.54
N GLN A 164 34.72 21.22 16.22
CA GLN A 164 35.38 19.96 15.80
C GLN A 164 34.75 18.62 16.26
N GLU A 165 33.85 18.57 17.25
CA GLU A 165 33.32 17.27 17.72
C GLU A 165 32.25 16.66 16.77
N LYS A 166 31.95 17.33 15.64
CA LYS A 166 30.99 16.89 14.61
C LYS A 166 31.62 16.15 13.42
N THR A 167 32.93 16.24 13.16
CA THR A 167 33.49 15.88 11.83
C THR A 167 34.01 14.44 11.66
N ASP A 168 34.74 13.84 12.61
CA ASP A 168 35.50 12.61 12.28
C ASP A 168 34.86 11.26 12.66
N SER A 169 34.05 11.17 13.73
CA SER A 169 33.41 9.90 14.13
C SER A 169 31.97 9.72 13.66
N THR A 170 31.28 10.84 13.43
CA THR A 170 29.81 10.86 13.21
C THR A 170 29.44 10.74 11.72
N SER A 171 30.28 11.18 10.79
CA SER A 171 29.97 11.14 9.35
C SER A 171 30.06 9.72 8.78
N LYS A 172 31.12 8.97 9.11
CA LYS A 172 31.29 7.57 8.71
C LYS A 172 30.24 6.66 9.34
N ALA A 173 29.94 6.84 10.63
CA ALA A 173 28.91 6.06 11.33
C ALA A 173 27.50 6.36 10.78
N LYS A 174 27.17 7.63 10.52
CA LYS A 174 25.93 8.02 9.82
C LYS A 174 25.86 7.43 8.41
N GLN A 175 26.93 7.50 7.63
CA GLN A 175 26.97 6.95 6.27
C GLN A 175 26.82 5.43 6.27
N GLN A 176 27.55 4.71 7.12
CA GLN A 176 27.41 3.27 7.32
C GLN A 176 26.00 2.86 7.74
N LEU A 177 25.36 3.67 8.58
CA LEU A 177 23.97 3.46 8.99
C LEU A 177 22.99 3.73 7.84
N ARG A 178 23.25 4.76 7.01
CA ARG A 178 22.47 5.02 5.79
C ARG A 178 22.52 3.83 4.85
N ASP A 179 23.73 3.35 4.60
CA ASP A 179 23.97 2.20 3.71
C ASP A 179 23.30 0.94 4.27
N SER A 180 23.40 0.71 5.58
CA SER A 180 22.75 -0.45 6.25
C SER A 180 21.23 -0.41 6.13
N ILE A 181 20.61 0.76 6.28
CA ILE A 181 19.15 0.90 6.14
C ILE A 181 18.71 0.76 4.68
N GLN A 182 19.48 1.28 3.73
CA GLN A 182 19.19 1.08 2.31
C GLN A 182 19.27 -0.39 1.92
N VAL A 183 20.25 -1.14 2.45
CA VAL A 183 20.34 -2.59 2.29
C VAL A 183 19.11 -3.28 2.89
N LEU A 184 18.75 -2.96 4.14
CA LEU A 184 17.57 -3.51 4.80
C LEU A 184 16.27 -3.24 4.01
N LEU A 185 16.07 -2.00 3.54
CA LEU A 185 14.90 -1.64 2.74
C LEU A 185 14.87 -2.38 1.41
N LYS A 186 16.02 -2.58 0.78
CA LYS A 186 16.14 -3.36 -0.45
C LYS A 186 15.73 -4.81 -0.22
N GLU A 187 16.16 -5.41 0.89
CA GLU A 187 15.78 -6.77 1.28
C GLU A 187 14.29 -6.87 1.59
N LEU A 188 13.75 -5.96 2.42
CA LEU A 188 12.32 -5.92 2.78
C LEU A 188 11.43 -5.82 1.54
N ARG A 189 11.81 -4.99 0.57
CA ARG A 189 11.08 -4.82 -0.69
C ARG A 189 11.24 -6.02 -1.64
N GLY A 190 12.26 -6.83 -1.44
CA GLY A 190 12.46 -8.10 -2.16
C GLY A 190 11.45 -9.16 -1.72
N VAL A 191 11.02 -9.13 -0.45
CA VAL A 191 10.03 -10.06 0.09
C VAL A 191 8.62 -9.57 -0.23
N GLN A 192 7.85 -10.40 -0.94
CA GLN A 192 6.55 -9.98 -1.48
C GLN A 192 5.35 -10.33 -0.59
N TYR A 193 5.56 -11.05 0.52
CA TYR A 193 4.48 -11.67 1.28
C TYR A 193 4.67 -11.51 2.80
N SER A 194 3.56 -11.21 3.48
CA SER A 194 3.44 -11.35 4.93
C SER A 194 3.43 -12.82 5.34
N CYS A 195 3.97 -13.14 6.52
CA CYS A 195 3.95 -14.50 7.08
C CYS A 195 2.54 -15.02 7.36
N ASN A 196 1.52 -14.15 7.43
CA ASN A 196 0.14 -14.53 7.68
C ASN A 196 -0.61 -15.00 6.42
N CYS A 197 0.03 -14.97 5.24
CA CYS A 197 -0.59 -15.33 3.98
C CYS A 197 -0.36 -16.82 3.65
N GLU A 198 -1.44 -17.61 3.57
CA GLU A 198 -1.37 -19.01 3.15
C GLU A 198 -1.01 -19.11 1.65
N GLY A 199 -0.05 -19.99 1.32
CA GLY A 199 0.48 -20.13 -0.04
C GLY A 199 1.94 -19.69 -0.21
N ILE A 200 2.78 -19.96 0.80
CA ILE A 200 4.20 -19.58 0.86
C ILE A 200 4.94 -20.01 -0.42
N PHE A 201 5.39 -19.03 -1.20
CA PHE A 201 6.30 -19.25 -2.31
C PHE A 201 7.72 -19.50 -1.78
N SER A 202 8.26 -20.65 -2.18
CA SER A 202 9.62 -21.08 -1.89
C SER A 202 10.59 -20.50 -2.93
N GLU A 203 11.63 -19.80 -2.49
CA GLU A 203 12.82 -19.63 -3.31
C GLU A 203 13.71 -20.87 -3.12
N SER A 204 13.90 -21.62 -4.22
CA SER A 204 14.77 -22.80 -4.24
C SER A 204 16.12 -22.41 -4.84
N PHE A 205 17.21 -22.71 -4.15
CA PHE A 205 18.55 -22.65 -4.74
C PHE A 205 19.24 -24.00 -4.59
N THR A 206 20.10 -24.31 -5.55
CA THR A 206 20.90 -25.53 -5.55
C THR A 206 22.24 -25.27 -4.87
N LYS A 207 22.55 -26.03 -3.83
CA LYS A 207 23.86 -26.03 -3.19
C LYS A 207 24.38 -27.47 -3.14
N LYS A 208 25.46 -27.76 -3.88
CA LYS A 208 26.13 -29.07 -3.91
C LYS A 208 25.14 -30.25 -3.98
N ASP A 209 24.39 -30.33 -5.07
CA ASP A 209 23.42 -31.40 -5.37
C ASP A 209 22.22 -31.55 -4.42
N SER A 210 22.05 -30.62 -3.48
CA SER A 210 20.90 -30.52 -2.58
C SER A 210 20.04 -29.30 -2.97
N LEU A 211 18.73 -29.48 -3.17
CA LEU A 211 17.79 -28.38 -3.36
C LEU A 211 17.36 -27.88 -1.98
N ASP A 212 17.94 -26.78 -1.53
CA ASP A 212 17.52 -26.11 -0.30
C ASP A 212 16.42 -25.10 -0.65
N VAL A 213 15.31 -25.18 0.09
CA VAL A 213 14.18 -24.27 -0.04
C VAL A 213 14.22 -23.32 1.15
N LEU A 214 14.48 -22.04 0.87
CA LEU A 214 14.30 -20.98 1.86
C LEU A 214 12.92 -20.35 1.67
N LYS A 215 12.19 -20.24 2.78
CA LYS A 215 10.92 -19.49 2.84
C LYS A 215 11.19 -18.19 3.58
N GLN A 216 11.13 -17.08 2.86
CA GLN A 216 11.22 -15.74 3.43
C GLN A 216 9.84 -15.10 3.49
N CYS A 217 9.49 -14.53 4.62
CA CYS A 217 8.24 -13.78 4.79
C CYS A 217 8.45 -12.58 5.72
N LEU A 218 7.59 -11.58 5.56
CA LEU A 218 7.58 -10.39 6.40
C LEU A 218 6.79 -10.68 7.67
N HIS A 219 7.46 -10.59 8.80
CA HIS A 219 6.87 -10.73 10.13
C HIS A 219 6.73 -9.37 10.79
N LEU A 220 5.57 -9.14 11.40
CA LEU A 220 5.28 -7.91 12.12
C LEU A 220 5.67 -8.10 13.59
N LYS A 221 6.52 -7.21 14.11
CA LYS A 221 6.98 -7.26 15.52
C LYS A 221 5.87 -6.92 16.52
N THR A 222 4.79 -6.30 16.04
CA THR A 222 3.65 -5.84 16.84
C THR A 222 2.45 -5.58 15.91
N ASN A 223 1.26 -5.27 16.44
CA ASN A 223 0.11 -4.93 15.61
C ASN A 223 0.31 -3.59 14.90
N ILE A 224 -0.08 -3.52 13.63
CA ILE A 224 0.02 -2.32 12.80
C ILE A 224 -1.34 -2.15 12.12
N ILE A 225 -2.17 -1.27 12.68
CA ILE A 225 -3.56 -1.10 12.26
C ILE A 225 -3.70 0.17 11.40
N GLY A 226 -4.04 -0.01 10.13
CA GLY A 226 -4.24 1.08 9.18
C GLY A 226 -5.68 1.58 9.14
N TRP A 227 -5.96 2.85 9.47
CA TRP A 227 -7.33 3.39 9.37
C TRP A 227 -7.64 3.85 7.94
N HIS A 228 -8.56 3.15 7.29
CA HIS A 228 -9.14 3.57 6.02
C HIS A 228 -10.44 4.35 6.27
N ASN A 229 -10.45 5.62 5.90
CA ASN A 229 -11.62 6.47 6.10
C ASN A 229 -12.61 6.30 4.95
N SER A 230 -13.91 6.42 5.23
CA SER A 230 -14.98 6.36 4.23
C SER A 230 -14.88 7.38 3.08
N TRP A 231 -14.07 8.43 3.22
CA TRP A 231 -13.85 9.43 2.17
C TRP A 231 -12.58 9.19 1.35
N ASN A 232 -11.75 8.22 1.75
CA ASN A 232 -10.69 7.72 0.90
C ASN A 232 -11.35 6.85 -0.17
N LYS A 233 -11.07 7.12 -1.44
CA LYS A 233 -11.70 6.43 -2.58
C LYS A 233 -10.85 5.25 -2.99
N THR A 234 -9.77 5.50 -3.72
CA THR A 234 -8.95 4.45 -4.34
C THR A 234 -7.59 4.28 -3.68
N GLU A 235 -7.28 5.08 -2.66
CA GLU A 235 -6.00 5.05 -1.94
C GLU A 235 -5.70 3.66 -1.37
N PHE A 236 -6.74 2.88 -1.02
CA PHE A 236 -6.58 1.51 -0.54
C PHE A 236 -5.87 0.57 -1.51
N LYS A 237 -5.86 0.89 -2.81
CA LYS A 237 -5.16 0.09 -3.82
C LYS A 237 -3.64 0.26 -3.74
N ASN A 238 -3.18 1.32 -3.09
CA ASN A 238 -1.76 1.69 -2.98
C ASN A 238 -1.15 1.34 -1.62
N TYR A 239 -1.92 0.81 -0.67
CA TYR A 239 -1.39 0.45 0.66
C TYR A 239 -0.45 -0.75 0.58
N ASN A 240 0.58 -0.75 1.43
CA ASN A 240 1.43 -1.91 1.61
C ASN A 240 0.84 -2.84 2.69
N TYR A 241 -0.11 -3.69 2.28
CA TYR A 241 -0.80 -4.63 3.17
C TYR A 241 0.15 -5.63 3.86
N ASN A 242 1.32 -5.92 3.28
CA ASN A 242 2.31 -6.78 3.93
C ASN A 242 2.88 -6.19 5.23
N TYR A 243 2.72 -4.88 5.46
CA TYR A 243 3.16 -4.19 6.66
C TYR A 243 2.02 -3.94 7.65
N LEU A 244 0.79 -4.36 7.34
CA LEU A 244 -0.37 -4.16 8.19
C LEU A 244 -0.79 -5.50 8.80
N SER A 245 -1.15 -5.48 10.08
CA SER A 245 -1.84 -6.62 10.69
C SER A 245 -3.31 -6.60 10.31
N ALA A 246 -3.92 -5.40 10.29
CA ALA A 246 -5.30 -5.22 9.88
C ALA A 246 -5.53 -3.84 9.24
N ILE A 247 -6.51 -3.77 8.34
CA ILE A 247 -7.12 -2.52 7.91
C ILE A 247 -8.39 -2.27 8.73
N ASN A 248 -8.51 -1.10 9.32
CA ASN A 248 -9.66 -0.69 10.11
C ASN A 248 -10.52 0.30 9.32
N LEU A 249 -11.70 -0.15 8.91
CA LEU A 249 -12.63 0.60 8.08
C LEU A 249 -13.46 1.55 8.95
N TYR A 250 -13.22 2.85 8.83
CA TYR A 250 -13.98 3.87 9.53
C TYR A 250 -15.21 4.29 8.72
N GLY A 251 -16.36 3.64 8.98
CA GLY A 251 -17.56 3.87 8.18
C GLY A 251 -18.92 3.55 8.78
N TYR A 252 -19.06 2.74 9.83
CA TYR A 252 -20.40 2.42 10.37
C TYR A 252 -20.85 3.45 11.41
N LYS A 253 -21.78 4.36 11.06
CA LYS A 253 -22.30 5.37 11.99
C LYS A 253 -23.55 4.85 12.71
N LEU A 254 -23.39 4.45 13.96
CA LEU A 254 -24.47 3.92 14.78
C LEU A 254 -25.47 5.01 15.19
N THR A 255 -26.77 4.73 15.07
CA THR A 255 -27.85 5.60 15.55
C THR A 255 -28.40 5.17 16.91
N ALA A 256 -29.22 6.02 17.52
CA ALA A 256 -29.89 5.69 18.79
C ALA A 256 -30.88 4.51 18.69
N SER A 257 -31.29 4.10 17.48
CA SER A 257 -32.18 2.97 17.24
C SER A 257 -31.44 1.68 16.89
N GLY A 258 -30.11 1.65 16.99
CA GLY A 258 -29.30 0.47 16.67
C GLY A 258 -28.91 0.33 15.20
N ARG A 259 -29.46 1.16 14.30
CA ARG A 259 -29.24 1.04 12.86
C ARG A 259 -28.06 1.88 12.37
N CYS A 260 -27.51 1.49 11.22
CA CYS A 260 -26.54 2.30 10.47
C CYS A 260 -27.18 3.57 9.87
N ALA A 261 -26.60 4.73 10.16
CA ALA A 261 -27.08 6.02 9.61
C ALA A 261 -26.61 6.29 8.17
N ASN A 262 -25.63 5.53 7.68
CA ASN A 262 -24.94 5.76 6.41
C ASN A 262 -24.64 4.45 5.66
N PRO A 263 -25.68 3.66 5.32
CA PRO A 263 -25.50 2.36 4.66
C PRO A 263 -24.71 2.47 3.35
N SER A 264 -24.81 3.57 2.61
CA SER A 264 -24.06 3.79 1.37
C SER A 264 -22.54 3.75 1.53
N VAL A 265 -22.01 4.01 2.73
CA VAL A 265 -20.57 3.86 3.02
C VAL A 265 -20.20 2.38 3.13
N ILE A 266 -21.08 1.59 3.74
CA ILE A 266 -20.89 0.14 3.86
C ILE A 266 -20.99 -0.48 2.46
N ASP A 267 -21.99 -0.09 1.68
CA ASP A 267 -22.14 -0.52 0.28
C ASP A 267 -20.89 -0.21 -0.54
N GLU A 268 -20.25 0.95 -0.33
CA GLU A 268 -18.99 1.31 -1.02
C GLU A 268 -17.83 0.38 -0.64
N PHE A 269 -17.72 0.01 0.63
CA PHE A 269 -16.67 -0.90 1.09
C PHE A 269 -16.83 -2.32 0.52
N GLU A 270 -18.08 -2.76 0.34
CA GLU A 270 -18.48 -4.09 -0.13
C GLU A 270 -18.55 -4.24 -1.64
N LYS A 271 -18.39 -3.16 -2.41
CA LYS A 271 -18.34 -3.25 -3.88
C LYS A 271 -17.30 -4.27 -4.33
N SER A 272 -17.59 -4.95 -5.44
CA SER A 272 -16.57 -5.79 -6.09
C SER A 272 -15.33 -4.97 -6.45
N GLY A 273 -14.16 -5.47 -6.07
CA GLY A 273 -12.88 -4.76 -6.13
C GLY A 273 -12.75 -3.61 -5.12
N GLY A 274 -13.65 -3.53 -4.15
CA GLY A 274 -13.67 -2.59 -3.03
C GLY A 274 -12.64 -2.94 -1.97
N VAL A 275 -12.60 -2.14 -0.90
CA VAL A 275 -11.53 -2.23 0.11
C VAL A 275 -11.54 -3.55 0.88
N ILE A 276 -12.71 -4.14 1.15
CA ILE A 276 -12.83 -5.42 1.87
C ILE A 276 -12.18 -6.54 1.03
N GLU A 277 -12.70 -6.75 -0.18
CA GLU A 277 -12.21 -7.79 -1.10
C GLU A 277 -10.71 -7.59 -1.42
N PHE A 278 -10.29 -6.33 -1.62
CA PHE A 278 -8.89 -6.02 -1.93
C PHE A 278 -7.96 -6.34 -0.76
N ALA A 279 -8.32 -5.96 0.48
CA ALA A 279 -7.51 -6.25 1.66
C ALA A 279 -7.39 -7.76 1.92
N GLN A 280 -8.50 -8.49 1.79
CA GLN A 280 -8.53 -9.95 1.93
C GLN A 280 -7.68 -10.64 0.85
N SER A 281 -7.72 -10.15 -0.40
CA SER A 281 -6.84 -10.65 -1.48
C SER A 281 -5.35 -10.44 -1.21
N LYS A 282 -5.01 -9.58 -0.23
CA LYS A 282 -3.65 -9.30 0.24
C LYS A 282 -3.34 -9.93 1.59
N CYS A 283 -4.19 -10.85 2.07
CA CYS A 283 -4.01 -11.54 3.36
C CYS A 283 -3.91 -10.57 4.55
N SER A 284 -4.67 -9.46 4.50
CA SER A 284 -4.79 -8.53 5.61
C SER A 284 -6.16 -8.66 6.26
N ASP A 285 -6.18 -8.72 7.58
CA ASP A 285 -7.41 -8.73 8.35
C ASP A 285 -8.21 -7.44 8.13
N VAL A 286 -9.53 -7.55 8.15
CA VAL A 286 -10.44 -6.42 7.97
C VAL A 286 -11.26 -6.20 9.23
N HIS A 287 -11.07 -5.04 9.85
CA HIS A 287 -11.85 -4.59 11.00
C HIS A 287 -12.86 -3.52 10.59
N LEU A 288 -14.04 -3.50 11.22
CA LEU A 288 -15.03 -2.45 11.03
C LEU A 288 -15.15 -1.57 12.28
N THR A 289 -15.00 -0.26 12.10
CA THR A 289 -15.28 0.71 13.18
C THR A 289 -16.74 1.12 13.19
N VAL A 290 -17.42 0.81 14.29
CA VAL A 290 -18.75 1.30 14.66
C VAL A 290 -18.59 2.54 15.53
N TYR A 291 -19.06 3.69 15.05
CA TYR A 291 -18.85 4.95 15.73
C TYR A 291 -20.14 5.72 16.02
N ASN A 292 -20.14 6.44 17.15
CA ASN A 292 -21.10 7.50 17.44
C ASN A 292 -20.40 8.60 18.24
N LYS A 293 -20.64 9.87 17.87
CA LYS A 293 -19.98 11.03 18.51
C LYS A 293 -20.94 11.92 19.30
N LYS A 294 -22.20 11.51 19.42
CA LYS A 294 -23.26 12.29 20.08
C LYS A 294 -23.62 11.63 21.42
N PRO A 295 -23.22 12.23 22.56
CA PRO A 295 -23.49 11.66 23.89
C PRO A 295 -24.95 11.33 24.14
N SER A 296 -25.88 12.17 23.66
CA SER A 296 -27.32 11.94 23.81
C SER A 296 -27.84 10.74 23.00
N GLN A 297 -27.24 10.44 21.84
CA GLN A 297 -27.60 9.27 21.05
C GLN A 297 -27.00 8.00 21.64
N ILE A 298 -25.75 8.06 22.10
CA ILE A 298 -25.08 6.96 22.81
C ILE A 298 -25.90 6.58 24.06
N ALA A 299 -26.29 7.56 24.88
CA ALA A 299 -27.11 7.33 26.06
C ALA A 299 -28.45 6.65 25.75
N ARG A 300 -29.14 7.08 24.68
CA ARG A 300 -30.41 6.47 24.24
C ARG A 300 -30.22 5.03 23.74
N PHE A 301 -29.16 4.78 22.98
CA PHE A 301 -28.82 3.45 22.49
C PHE A 301 -28.50 2.49 23.65
N LEU A 302 -27.64 2.90 24.58
CA LEU A 302 -27.24 2.09 25.74
C LEU A 302 -28.41 1.79 26.69
N ASN A 303 -29.49 2.58 26.65
CA ASN A 303 -30.71 2.38 27.46
C ASN A 303 -31.80 1.54 26.78
N SER A 304 -31.63 1.12 25.52
CA SER A 304 -32.65 0.33 24.80
C SER A 304 -32.10 -1.03 24.41
N ALA A 305 -32.66 -2.08 25.01
CA ALA A 305 -32.33 -3.46 24.66
C ALA A 305 -32.73 -3.78 23.21
N GLU A 306 -33.85 -3.21 22.75
CA GLU A 306 -34.33 -3.38 21.37
C GLU A 306 -33.35 -2.77 20.36
N ALA A 307 -32.84 -1.56 20.64
CA ALA A 307 -31.83 -0.93 19.79
C ALA A 307 -30.52 -1.72 19.77
N GLN A 308 -30.09 -2.27 20.91
CA GLN A 308 -28.89 -3.11 20.97
C GLN A 308 -29.07 -4.41 20.18
N MET A 309 -30.23 -5.07 20.29
CA MET A 309 -30.55 -6.25 19.49
C MET A 309 -30.51 -5.98 17.99
N VAL A 310 -31.13 -4.89 17.53
CA VAL A 310 -31.07 -4.47 16.11
C VAL A 310 -29.63 -4.26 15.65
N PHE A 311 -28.80 -3.64 16.48
CA PHE A 311 -27.39 -3.44 16.17
C PHE A 311 -26.62 -4.77 16.08
N PHE A 312 -26.83 -5.68 17.03
CA PHE A 312 -26.15 -6.97 17.04
C PHE A 312 -26.50 -7.79 15.80
N GLU A 313 -27.79 -7.89 15.44
CA GLU A 313 -28.24 -8.59 14.24
C GLU A 313 -27.65 -7.98 12.95
N GLU A 314 -27.66 -6.65 12.83
CA GLU A 314 -27.05 -5.98 11.65
C GLU A 314 -25.53 -6.19 11.58
N LEU A 315 -24.84 -6.18 12.73
CA LEU A 315 -23.40 -6.38 12.80
C LEU A 315 -23.00 -7.83 12.51
N GLU A 316 -23.72 -8.80 13.06
CA GLU A 316 -23.52 -10.24 12.83
C GLU A 316 -23.60 -10.55 11.32
N ILE A 317 -24.66 -10.06 10.65
CA ILE A 317 -24.83 -10.19 9.20
C ILE A 317 -23.64 -9.59 8.43
N LEU A 318 -23.15 -8.42 8.85
CA LEU A 318 -22.01 -7.76 8.22
C LEU A 318 -20.71 -8.53 8.38
N ILE A 319 -20.48 -9.12 9.56
CA ILE A 319 -19.29 -9.90 9.86
C ILE A 319 -19.28 -11.17 9.02
N GLU A 320 -20.36 -11.95 9.05
CA GLU A 320 -20.45 -13.23 8.36
C GLU A 320 -20.35 -13.06 6.84
N ARG A 321 -21.11 -12.12 6.27
CA ARG A 321 -21.17 -11.95 4.81
C ARG A 321 -19.87 -11.44 4.20
N ASN A 322 -19.08 -10.68 4.98
CA ASN A 322 -17.81 -10.10 4.53
C ASN A 322 -16.60 -10.77 5.14
N GLN A 323 -16.76 -11.78 5.99
CA GLN A 323 -15.66 -12.45 6.71
C GLN A 323 -14.76 -11.44 7.45
N LEU A 324 -15.38 -10.54 8.22
CA LEU A 324 -14.63 -9.54 8.98
C LEU A 324 -13.91 -10.19 10.16
N ASN A 325 -12.65 -9.80 10.39
CA ASN A 325 -11.80 -10.35 11.45
C ASN A 325 -11.88 -9.54 12.75
N GLY A 326 -12.55 -8.38 12.75
CA GLY A 326 -12.66 -7.58 13.96
C GLY A 326 -13.65 -6.43 13.91
N VAL A 327 -13.98 -5.94 15.10
CA VAL A 327 -14.88 -4.81 15.32
C VAL A 327 -14.19 -3.82 16.25
N ASN A 328 -14.29 -2.53 15.94
CA ASN A 328 -13.81 -1.45 16.80
C ASN A 328 -14.98 -0.55 17.23
N ILE A 329 -15.23 -0.45 18.53
CA ILE A 329 -16.24 0.45 19.08
C ILE A 329 -15.61 1.81 19.36
N PHE A 330 -16.14 2.85 18.72
CA PHE A 330 -15.67 4.23 18.89
C PHE A 330 -16.80 5.18 19.30
N PHE A 331 -17.07 5.24 20.59
CA PHE A 331 -18.06 6.15 21.18
C PHE A 331 -17.40 7.36 21.85
N GLU A 332 -17.60 8.55 21.31
CA GLU A 332 -17.03 9.77 21.90
C GLU A 332 -17.91 10.32 23.03
N ASN A 333 -17.26 10.70 24.14
CA ASN A 333 -17.88 11.42 25.26
C ASN A 333 -19.09 10.69 25.88
N ILE A 334 -18.97 9.38 26.12
CA ILE A 334 -19.96 8.60 26.88
C ILE A 334 -20.26 9.33 28.20
N PRO A 335 -21.53 9.59 28.55
CA PRO A 335 -21.85 10.21 29.83
C PRO A 335 -21.45 9.29 30.99
N VAL A 336 -20.81 9.84 32.02
CA VAL A 336 -20.19 9.05 33.11
C VAL A 336 -21.20 8.17 33.85
N THR A 337 -22.47 8.57 33.92
CA THR A 337 -23.56 7.79 34.55
C THR A 337 -23.94 6.51 33.79
N TYR A 338 -23.38 6.29 32.60
CA TYR A 338 -23.66 5.13 31.73
C TYR A 338 -22.52 4.10 31.73
N ASP A 339 -21.56 4.19 32.64
CA ASP A 339 -20.42 3.26 32.73
C ASP A 339 -20.86 1.79 32.83
N GLY A 340 -21.87 1.50 33.65
CA GLY A 340 -22.44 0.17 33.83
C GLY A 340 -23.13 -0.34 32.56
N LEU A 341 -23.92 0.51 31.92
CA LEU A 341 -24.64 0.16 30.69
C LEU A 341 -23.70 -0.04 29.51
N PHE A 342 -22.66 0.80 29.38
CA PHE A 342 -21.64 0.61 28.37
C PHE A 342 -20.87 -0.70 28.60
N THR A 343 -20.55 -1.03 29.85
CA THR A 343 -19.89 -2.30 30.18
C THR A 343 -20.76 -3.51 29.82
N LEU A 344 -22.06 -3.47 30.15
CA LEU A 344 -23.01 -4.54 29.80
C LEU A 344 -23.17 -4.69 28.29
N PHE A 345 -23.21 -3.59 27.55
CA PHE A 345 -23.23 -3.60 26.09
C PHE A 345 -21.98 -4.27 25.50
N ILE A 346 -20.78 -3.95 26.01
CA ILE A 346 -19.53 -4.57 25.55
C ILE A 346 -19.45 -6.05 25.94
N ASP A 347 -19.94 -6.43 27.11
CA ASP A 347 -20.01 -7.83 27.55
C ASP A 347 -20.91 -8.67 26.61
N GLU A 348 -22.10 -8.15 26.29
CA GLU A 348 -23.00 -8.80 25.33
C GLU A 348 -22.40 -8.90 23.93
N LEU A 349 -21.79 -7.81 23.45
CA LEU A 349 -21.09 -7.79 22.17
C LEU A 349 -19.96 -8.85 22.15
N HIS A 350 -19.15 -8.93 23.21
CA HIS A 350 -18.07 -9.90 23.32
C HIS A 350 -18.58 -11.35 23.23
N ARG A 351 -19.66 -11.69 23.95
CA ARG A 351 -20.25 -13.05 23.88
C ARG A 351 -20.73 -13.38 22.48
N ARG A 352 -21.42 -12.45 21.81
CA ARG A 352 -21.93 -12.64 20.44
C ARG A 352 -20.82 -12.81 19.43
N LEU A 353 -19.77 -11.99 19.49
CA LEU A 353 -18.61 -12.14 18.61
C LEU A 353 -17.94 -13.52 18.80
N LYS A 354 -17.84 -14.01 20.05
CA LYS A 354 -17.35 -15.36 20.34
C LYS A 354 -18.23 -16.48 19.77
N GLU A 355 -19.54 -16.27 19.67
CA GLU A 355 -20.48 -17.23 19.08
C GLU A 355 -20.34 -17.30 17.54
N ILE A 356 -20.00 -16.20 16.87
CA ILE A 356 -19.73 -16.17 15.42
C ILE A 356 -18.39 -16.84 15.11
N GLY A 357 -17.34 -16.54 15.88
CA GLY A 357 -16.02 -17.12 15.67
C GLY A 357 -15.01 -16.70 16.74
N GLU A 358 -14.19 -17.64 17.22
CA GLU A 358 -13.27 -17.40 18.34
C GLU A 358 -12.17 -16.35 18.06
N GLU A 359 -11.89 -16.08 16.78
CA GLU A 359 -10.83 -15.22 16.27
C GLU A 359 -11.26 -13.76 16.00
N ILE A 360 -12.55 -13.41 16.17
CA ILE A 360 -13.01 -12.03 15.91
C ILE A 360 -12.51 -11.08 16.99
N THR A 361 -11.66 -10.13 16.60
CA THR A 361 -11.04 -9.18 17.52
C THR A 361 -12.02 -8.08 17.93
N LEU A 362 -12.19 -7.85 19.23
CA LEU A 362 -12.98 -6.74 19.79
C LEU A 362 -12.08 -5.62 20.32
N ASN A 363 -12.12 -4.47 19.66
CA ASN A 363 -11.35 -3.29 19.99
C ASN A 363 -12.23 -2.15 20.49
N ILE A 364 -11.66 -1.28 21.33
CA ILE A 364 -12.31 -0.03 21.74
C ILE A 364 -11.37 1.16 21.49
N THR A 365 -11.89 2.18 20.83
CA THR A 365 -11.18 3.45 20.68
C THR A 365 -11.42 4.35 21.90
N ILE A 366 -10.34 4.80 22.55
CA ILE A 366 -10.36 5.64 23.76
C ILE A 366 -9.64 6.97 23.53
N PRO A 367 -10.09 8.08 24.16
CA PRO A 367 -9.54 9.40 23.93
C PRO A 367 -8.09 9.52 24.44
N ALA A 368 -7.29 10.40 23.86
CA ALA A 368 -6.06 10.84 24.54
C ALA A 368 -6.37 11.75 25.73
N ILE A 369 -5.43 11.83 26.67
CA ILE A 369 -5.56 12.66 27.87
C ILE A 369 -4.92 14.03 27.59
N SER A 370 -5.60 14.84 26.77
CA SER A 370 -5.13 16.17 26.38
C SER A 370 -5.95 17.32 27.01
N SER A 371 -7.05 17.03 27.72
CA SER A 371 -7.85 18.03 28.41
C SER A 371 -8.54 17.50 29.67
N THR A 372 -8.98 18.41 30.54
CA THR A 372 -9.80 18.08 31.71
C THR A 372 -11.14 17.46 31.33
N THR A 373 -11.68 17.79 30.15
CA THR A 373 -12.89 17.17 29.60
C THR A 373 -12.64 15.70 29.28
N ASN A 374 -11.52 15.37 28.62
CA ASN A 374 -11.17 13.96 28.34
C ASN A 374 -10.98 13.16 29.64
N LEU A 375 -10.31 13.74 30.65
CA LEU A 375 -10.16 13.15 31.97
C LEU A 375 -11.50 12.86 32.67
N LYS A 376 -12.53 13.68 32.45
CA LYS A 376 -13.87 13.41 33.01
C LYS A 376 -14.57 12.27 32.29
N HIS A 377 -14.62 12.32 30.96
CA HIS A 377 -15.35 11.33 30.16
C HIS A 377 -14.73 9.93 30.22
N ILE A 378 -13.43 9.80 30.49
CA ILE A 378 -12.80 8.49 30.59
C ILE A 378 -13.32 7.65 31.77
N SER A 379 -13.92 8.29 32.78
CA SER A 379 -14.55 7.60 33.91
C SER A 379 -15.77 6.77 33.49
N ALA A 380 -16.32 6.98 32.29
CA ALA A 380 -17.37 6.13 31.73
C ALA A 380 -16.86 4.74 31.29
N TYR A 381 -15.55 4.54 31.22
CA TYR A 381 -14.93 3.28 30.80
C TYR A 381 -14.44 2.50 32.03
N ASN A 382 -15.16 1.44 32.40
CA ASN A 382 -14.77 0.58 33.51
C ASN A 382 -13.68 -0.41 33.07
N PHE A 383 -12.42 0.03 32.97
CA PHE A 383 -11.31 -0.79 32.47
C PHE A 383 -11.12 -2.10 33.23
N LYS A 384 -11.40 -2.14 34.54
CA LYS A 384 -11.35 -3.39 35.31
C LYS A 384 -12.29 -4.46 34.74
N LYS A 385 -13.49 -4.07 34.31
CA LYS A 385 -14.47 -4.96 33.71
C LYS A 385 -14.27 -5.14 32.20
N LEU A 386 -13.74 -4.15 31.50
CA LEU A 386 -13.55 -4.21 30.04
C LEU A 386 -12.30 -5.00 29.64
N ASN A 387 -11.23 -4.97 30.43
CA ASN A 387 -9.95 -5.61 30.10
C ASN A 387 -10.05 -7.12 29.73
N PRO A 388 -10.91 -7.95 30.35
CA PRO A 388 -11.07 -9.34 29.94
C PRO A 388 -11.78 -9.55 28.60
N MET A 389 -12.59 -8.58 28.14
CA MET A 389 -13.44 -8.68 26.95
C MET A 389 -12.80 -8.05 25.70
N VAL A 390 -11.94 -7.05 25.91
CA VAL A 390 -11.36 -6.23 24.85
C VAL A 390 -9.94 -6.69 24.54
N ASP A 391 -9.65 -6.93 23.28
CA ASP A 391 -8.32 -7.32 22.81
C ASP A 391 -7.37 -6.12 22.86
N TYR A 392 -7.76 -5.01 22.21
CA TYR A 392 -6.96 -3.80 22.18
C TYR A 392 -7.75 -2.50 22.38
N TYR A 393 -7.08 -1.53 23.00
CA TYR A 393 -7.53 -0.15 23.13
C TYR A 393 -6.75 0.74 22.16
N LEU A 394 -7.44 1.27 21.15
CA LEU A 394 -6.87 2.24 20.21
C LEU A 394 -6.91 3.62 20.85
N VAL A 395 -5.75 4.11 21.29
CA VAL A 395 -5.64 5.38 22.01
C VAL A 395 -5.46 6.51 21.00
N LEU A 396 -6.35 7.51 21.01
CA LEU A 396 -6.37 8.64 20.06
C LEU A 396 -5.26 9.68 20.30
N THR A 397 -4.02 9.21 20.30
CA THR A 397 -2.80 10.03 20.43
C THR A 397 -2.39 10.72 19.12
N ASP A 398 -3.22 10.66 18.08
CA ASP A 398 -2.91 11.17 16.73
C ASP A 398 -3.16 12.69 16.57
N ARG A 399 -3.98 13.28 17.46
CA ARG A 399 -4.39 14.69 17.40
C ARG A 399 -4.55 15.28 18.80
N MET A 400 -3.43 15.43 19.50
CA MET A 400 -3.41 15.91 20.89
C MET A 400 -3.37 17.43 21.01
N THR A 401 -2.74 18.11 20.04
CA THR A 401 -2.66 19.57 20.01
C THR A 401 -3.96 20.16 19.45
N PRO A 402 -4.69 21.02 20.21
CA PRO A 402 -5.86 21.72 19.70
C PRO A 402 -5.46 22.72 18.62
N LEU A 403 -6.22 22.79 17.52
CA LEU A 403 -5.96 23.76 16.44
C LEU A 403 -6.03 25.23 16.89
N LYS A 404 -6.73 25.51 17.99
CA LYS A 404 -6.66 26.81 18.67
C LYS A 404 -5.62 26.71 19.78
N ASN A 405 -4.40 27.13 19.48
CA ASN A 405 -3.28 27.17 20.43
C ASN A 405 -2.51 28.47 20.27
N LYS A 406 -1.83 28.91 21.34
CA LYS A 406 -0.97 30.11 21.30
C LYS A 406 0.42 29.83 20.75
N LEU A 407 0.81 28.56 20.73
CA LEU A 407 2.12 28.10 20.30
C LEU A 407 1.93 27.06 19.19
N ALA A 408 2.73 27.15 18.13
CA ALA A 408 2.76 26.19 17.04
C ALA A 408 3.41 24.90 17.56
N LEU A 409 2.71 23.78 17.42
CA LEU A 409 3.15 22.47 17.89
C LEU A 409 2.79 21.40 16.88
N ALA A 410 3.48 20.27 16.97
CA ALA A 410 3.09 19.05 16.29
C ALA A 410 1.71 18.57 16.73
N SER A 411 1.05 17.81 15.85
CA SER A 411 -0.26 17.19 16.17
C SER A 411 -0.16 16.30 17.42
N SER A 412 0.96 15.59 17.57
CA SER A 412 1.14 14.54 18.58
C SER A 412 2.54 14.57 19.20
N PRO A 413 2.79 15.51 20.14
CA PRO A 413 4.07 15.60 20.84
C PRO A 413 4.37 14.31 21.61
N LEU A 414 5.58 13.75 21.51
CA LEU A 414 5.93 12.53 22.25
C LEU A 414 6.22 12.79 23.72
N TYR A 415 7.03 13.80 24.05
CA TYR A 415 7.53 14.04 25.40
C TYR A 415 7.08 15.34 26.03
N ASN A 416 6.89 15.29 27.35
CA ASN A 416 6.56 16.44 28.17
C ASN A 416 7.70 17.47 28.19
N SER A 417 7.35 18.75 28.29
CA SER A 417 8.31 19.83 28.55
C SER A 417 7.67 21.04 29.21
N ASP A 418 8.52 21.91 29.74
CA ASP A 418 8.08 23.20 30.31
C ASP A 418 7.64 24.17 29.21
N ARG A 419 8.27 24.09 28.03
CA ARG A 419 7.91 24.93 26.86
C ARG A 419 6.59 24.51 26.22
N TYR A 420 6.42 23.21 25.97
CA TYR A 420 5.29 22.69 25.18
C TYR A 420 4.15 22.11 26.03
N GLY A 421 4.39 21.89 27.33
CA GLY A 421 3.43 21.35 28.26
C GLY A 421 3.46 19.82 28.37
N GLN A 422 2.40 19.27 28.94
CA GLN A 422 2.31 17.86 29.38
C GLN A 422 1.29 17.04 28.59
N ARG A 423 0.74 17.58 27.49
CA ARG A 423 -0.27 16.93 26.64
C ARG A 423 0.42 16.11 25.55
N THR A 424 0.87 14.92 25.90
CA THR A 424 1.81 14.15 25.08
C THR A 424 1.42 12.69 24.99
N ILE A 425 1.95 11.99 23.98
CA ILE A 425 1.75 10.55 23.82
C ILE A 425 2.22 9.83 25.08
N ALA A 426 3.41 10.15 25.58
CA ALA A 426 3.98 9.49 26.76
C ALA A 426 3.11 9.69 28.01
N SER A 427 2.61 10.91 28.27
CA SER A 427 1.76 11.17 29.43
C SER A 427 0.41 10.46 29.33
N THR A 428 -0.18 10.38 28.13
CA THR A 428 -1.44 9.68 27.88
C THR A 428 -1.31 8.18 28.08
N ILE A 429 -0.28 7.56 27.50
CA ILE A 429 -0.06 6.11 27.66
C ILE A 429 0.24 5.76 29.12
N ASN A 430 1.05 6.58 29.81
CA ASN A 430 1.31 6.40 31.24
C ASN A 430 0.03 6.51 32.08
N PHE A 431 -0.88 7.42 31.75
CA PHE A 431 -2.18 7.52 32.42
C PHE A 431 -2.96 6.20 32.33
N TYR A 432 -3.06 5.62 31.14
CA TYR A 432 -3.81 4.37 30.93
C TYR A 432 -3.16 3.14 31.56
N SER A 433 -1.83 3.04 31.47
CA SER A 433 -1.07 1.99 32.17
C SER A 433 -1.28 2.06 33.69
N ASN A 434 -1.20 3.26 34.27
CA ASN A 434 -1.49 3.47 35.69
C ASN A 434 -2.96 3.18 36.05
N GLY A 435 -3.87 3.41 35.11
CA GLY A 435 -5.29 3.03 35.15
C GLY A 435 -5.56 1.52 35.04
N LYS A 436 -4.53 0.68 35.09
CA LYS A 436 -4.58 -0.80 35.07
C LYS A 436 -4.96 -1.40 33.72
N ILE A 437 -4.79 -0.66 32.62
CA ILE A 437 -4.78 -1.28 31.29
C ILE A 437 -3.39 -1.87 31.04
N PRO A 438 -3.25 -3.17 30.73
CA PRO A 438 -1.95 -3.74 30.36
C PRO A 438 -1.37 -3.03 29.13
N THR A 439 -0.08 -2.71 29.13
CA THR A 439 0.55 -1.96 28.03
C THR A 439 0.44 -2.69 26.68
N HIS A 440 0.52 -4.02 26.67
CA HIS A 440 0.36 -4.84 25.46
C HIS A 440 -1.07 -4.81 24.88
N LYS A 441 -2.04 -4.20 25.57
CA LYS A 441 -3.38 -3.92 25.03
C LYS A 441 -3.54 -2.48 24.52
N LEU A 442 -2.57 -1.60 24.75
CA LEU A 442 -2.62 -0.21 24.29
C LEU A 442 -2.01 -0.09 22.89
N ILE A 443 -2.78 0.42 21.93
CA ILE A 443 -2.34 0.74 20.58
C ILE A 443 -2.18 2.26 20.46
N MET A 444 -0.95 2.70 20.20
CA MET A 444 -0.64 4.12 20.01
C MET A 444 -1.08 4.59 18.62
N SER A 445 -1.92 5.61 18.53
CA SER A 445 -2.31 6.19 17.23
C SER A 445 -1.36 7.31 16.81
N VAL A 446 -0.87 7.26 15.57
CA VAL A 446 -0.12 8.34 14.89
C VAL A 446 -0.96 8.93 13.75
N SER A 447 -0.63 10.15 13.31
CA SER A 447 -1.35 10.81 12.20
C SER A 447 -0.45 11.05 11.01
N TYR A 448 -0.99 10.87 9.80
CA TYR A 448 -0.39 11.35 8.56
C TYR A 448 -0.91 12.74 8.15
N LEU A 449 -1.49 13.47 9.12
CA LEU A 449 -1.75 14.90 9.04
C LEU A 449 -0.65 15.67 9.77
N GLY A 450 -0.22 16.77 9.18
CA GLY A 450 0.46 17.85 9.87
C GLY A 450 -0.52 18.97 10.27
N ILE A 451 0.00 19.97 10.98
CA ILE A 451 -0.71 21.21 11.28
C ILE A 451 0.08 22.38 10.71
N ASP A 452 -0.61 23.19 9.92
CA ASP A 452 -0.11 24.42 9.32
C ASP A 452 -0.55 25.61 10.17
N TRP A 453 0.43 26.28 10.78
CA TRP A 453 0.25 27.41 11.68
C TRP A 453 0.67 28.71 11.01
N HIS A 454 -0.09 29.79 11.25
CA HIS A 454 0.34 31.14 10.96
C HIS A 454 0.99 31.71 12.24
N VAL A 455 2.25 32.11 12.15
CA VAL A 455 3.06 32.52 13.30
C VAL A 455 3.54 33.97 13.14
N GLU A 456 3.84 34.62 14.26
CA GLU A 456 4.46 35.96 14.28
C GLU A 456 5.95 35.88 13.93
N ASP A 457 6.58 34.78 14.34
CA ASP A 457 7.99 34.47 14.13
C ASP A 457 8.23 32.95 14.18
N PHE A 458 9.45 32.52 13.86
CA PHE A 458 9.85 31.10 13.97
C PHE A 458 10.17 30.66 15.41
N LEU A 459 9.93 31.48 16.44
CA LEU A 459 9.88 31.01 17.82
C LEU A 459 8.58 30.27 18.12
N GLY A 460 7.60 30.36 17.21
CA GLY A 460 6.38 29.54 17.17
C GLY A 460 5.15 30.23 17.75
N SER A 461 5.21 31.53 18.03
CA SER A 461 4.06 32.29 18.55
C SER A 461 2.97 32.38 17.48
N VAL A 462 1.80 31.78 17.73
CA VAL A 462 0.68 31.76 16.77
C VAL A 462 -0.05 33.09 16.80
N ILE A 463 -0.32 33.66 15.63
CA ILE A 463 -1.05 34.94 15.53
C ILE A 463 -2.43 34.78 16.18
N THR A 464 -2.74 35.66 17.13
CA THR A 464 -3.92 35.57 18.02
C THR A 464 -5.26 35.46 17.27
N SER A 465 -5.37 36.05 16.07
CA SER A 465 -6.59 36.02 15.23
C SER A 465 -6.73 34.74 14.39
N THR A 466 -5.73 33.85 14.40
CA THR A 466 -5.67 32.66 13.53
C THR A 466 -5.82 31.36 14.32
N LYS A 467 -5.85 30.24 13.60
CA LYS A 467 -5.82 28.89 14.14
C LYS A 467 -5.07 27.97 13.17
N GLY A 468 -4.49 26.90 13.70
CA GLY A 468 -3.86 25.87 12.90
C GLY A 468 -4.86 25.20 11.94
N LYS A 469 -4.34 24.70 10.81
CA LYS A 469 -5.12 23.97 9.81
C LYS A 469 -4.48 22.61 9.56
N ASP A 470 -5.30 21.55 9.54
CA ASP A 470 -4.81 20.22 9.17
C ASP A 470 -4.33 20.22 7.71
N ILE A 471 -3.19 19.58 7.45
CA ILE A 471 -2.64 19.41 6.10
C ILE A 471 -2.15 17.97 5.91
N LYS A 472 -2.49 17.34 4.79
CA LYS A 472 -2.08 15.95 4.47
C LYS A 472 -0.59 15.86 4.17
N TYR A 473 0.07 14.78 4.58
CA TYR A 473 1.49 14.55 4.30
C TYR A 473 1.84 14.78 2.82
N ASN A 474 1.16 14.11 1.89
CA ASN A 474 1.40 14.25 0.45
C ASN A 474 1.26 15.69 -0.04
N LYS A 475 0.37 16.49 0.58
CA LYS A 475 0.19 17.91 0.26
C LYS A 475 1.36 18.74 0.78
N ILE A 476 1.91 18.41 1.94
CA ILE A 476 3.12 19.03 2.47
C ILE A 476 4.28 18.80 1.49
N ILE A 477 4.53 17.53 1.12
CA ILE A 477 5.63 17.17 0.24
C ILE A 477 5.46 17.82 -1.14
N THR A 478 4.31 17.65 -1.79
CA THR A 478 4.06 18.20 -3.14
C THR A 478 4.11 19.73 -3.19
N THR A 479 3.67 20.42 -2.15
CA THR A 479 3.51 21.89 -2.17
C THR A 479 4.76 22.63 -1.73
N TYR A 480 5.49 22.07 -0.75
CA TYR A 480 6.58 22.76 -0.07
C TYR A 480 7.94 22.11 -0.29
N GLN A 481 8.04 20.79 -0.36
CA GLN A 481 9.36 20.14 -0.52
C GLN A 481 9.73 19.90 -1.99
N ASN A 482 8.77 19.47 -2.81
CA ASN A 482 9.02 19.12 -4.21
C ASN A 482 8.75 20.26 -5.20
N ASN A 483 8.17 21.37 -4.74
CA ASN A 483 7.80 22.48 -5.60
C ASN A 483 8.41 23.78 -5.12
N TYR A 484 9.16 24.43 -6.02
CA TYR A 484 9.70 25.76 -5.80
C TYR A 484 8.65 26.81 -6.14
N ALA A 485 8.42 27.76 -5.24
CA ALA A 485 7.58 28.93 -5.48
C ALA A 485 8.44 30.20 -5.33
N PRO A 486 8.53 31.06 -6.35
CA PRO A 486 9.23 32.35 -6.23
C PRO A 486 8.68 33.17 -5.06
N GLY A 487 9.57 33.77 -4.27
CA GLY A 487 9.18 34.54 -3.07
C GLY A 487 8.90 33.69 -1.82
N ARG A 488 8.99 32.36 -1.91
CA ARG A 488 8.91 31.46 -0.76
C ARG A 488 10.28 30.97 -0.32
N THR A 489 10.58 31.13 0.96
CA THR A 489 11.73 30.49 1.61
C THR A 489 11.23 29.40 2.55
N ILE A 490 11.90 28.24 2.57
CA ILE A 490 11.54 27.09 3.41
C ILE A 490 12.80 26.61 4.12
N VAL A 491 12.73 26.50 5.44
CA VAL A 491 13.75 25.86 6.28
C VAL A 491 13.14 24.63 6.93
N THR A 492 13.76 23.47 6.73
CA THR A 492 13.36 22.22 7.38
C THR A 492 14.00 22.12 8.76
N GLY A 493 13.29 21.50 9.71
CA GLY A 493 13.82 21.24 11.03
C GLY A 493 13.15 20.06 11.71
N PHE A 494 13.70 19.67 12.86
CA PHE A 494 13.22 18.57 13.68
C PHE A 494 13.32 18.93 15.16
N ASP A 495 12.24 18.77 15.91
CA ASP A 495 12.25 19.00 17.36
C ASP A 495 12.29 17.66 18.11
N SER A 496 13.30 17.51 18.96
CA SER A 496 13.58 16.26 19.68
C SER A 496 12.62 15.97 20.86
N ILE A 497 11.86 16.97 21.32
CA ILE A 497 10.89 16.83 22.41
C ILE A 497 9.50 16.49 21.84
N GLN A 498 9.08 17.23 20.83
CA GLN A 498 7.88 16.95 20.05
C GLN A 498 8.02 15.61 19.33
N VAL A 499 9.25 15.28 18.91
CA VAL A 499 9.56 14.17 18.00
C VAL A 499 8.72 14.33 16.75
N ALA A 500 8.97 15.42 16.03
CA ALA A 500 8.24 15.80 14.83
C ALA A 500 9.13 16.69 13.96
N ALA A 501 8.93 16.59 12.65
CA ALA A 501 9.52 17.50 11.70
C ALA A 501 8.72 18.80 11.63
N TYR A 502 9.37 19.88 11.23
CA TYR A 502 8.69 21.13 10.90
C TYR A 502 9.29 21.81 9.67
N LEU A 503 8.49 22.66 9.04
CA LEU A 503 8.89 23.58 8.00
C LEU A 503 8.63 25.00 8.48
N ASP A 504 9.66 25.83 8.51
CA ASP A 504 9.58 27.27 8.68
C ASP A 504 9.49 27.91 7.30
N ILE A 505 8.37 28.58 7.02
CA ILE A 505 8.03 29.10 5.71
C ILE A 505 7.84 30.61 5.80
N THR A 506 8.55 31.34 4.95
CA THR A 506 8.30 32.76 4.69
C THR A 506 7.76 32.90 3.29
N GLU A 507 6.60 33.54 3.14
CA GLU A 507 6.03 33.94 1.85
C GLU A 507 6.09 35.46 1.71
N GLN A 508 6.87 35.95 0.75
CA GLN A 508 6.85 37.37 0.39
C GLN A 508 5.57 37.67 -0.42
N GLY A 509 4.92 38.80 -0.11
CA GLY A 509 3.77 39.25 -0.88
C GLY A 509 4.14 39.61 -2.33
N LEU A 510 3.11 39.77 -3.17
CA LEU A 510 3.29 40.07 -4.59
C LEU A 510 3.79 41.51 -4.82
N TYR A 511 3.63 42.37 -3.82
CA TYR A 511 4.07 43.77 -3.85
C TYR A 511 5.19 44.01 -2.83
N LYS A 512 6.12 44.91 -3.17
CA LYS A 512 7.31 45.22 -2.35
C LYS A 512 6.98 45.72 -0.93
N ASP A 513 5.78 46.24 -0.71
CA ASP A 513 5.34 46.82 0.55
C ASP A 513 4.49 45.85 1.38
N ASP A 514 4.26 44.62 0.90
CA ASP A 514 3.55 43.60 1.67
C ASP A 514 4.48 43.01 2.74
N GLU A 515 4.02 43.01 3.99
CA GLU A 515 4.71 42.32 5.08
C GLU A 515 4.80 40.81 4.78
N PRO A 516 5.95 40.16 5.03
CA PRO A 516 6.10 38.73 4.80
C PRO A 516 5.18 37.92 5.71
N GLU A 517 4.51 36.91 5.14
CA GLU A 517 3.72 35.95 5.91
C GLU A 517 4.63 34.84 6.45
N TYR A 518 4.55 34.58 7.75
CA TYR A 518 5.29 33.50 8.40
C TYR A 518 4.36 32.34 8.75
N ARG A 519 4.78 31.16 8.32
CA ARG A 519 4.04 29.92 8.58
C ARG A 519 4.97 28.85 9.11
N GLN A 520 4.46 28.04 10.02
CA GLN A 520 5.18 26.88 10.55
C GLN A 520 4.32 25.63 10.37
N ILE A 521 4.80 24.67 9.59
CA ILE A 521 4.10 23.40 9.37
C ILE A 521 4.77 22.32 10.19
N TRP A 522 4.05 21.74 11.15
CA TRP A 522 4.54 20.60 11.93
C TRP A 522 3.91 19.30 11.44
N TYR A 523 4.72 18.25 11.23
CA TYR A 523 4.25 17.00 10.65
C TYR A 523 5.10 15.80 11.04
N GLU A 524 4.57 14.60 10.78
CA GLU A 524 5.33 13.37 10.90
C GLU A 524 6.12 13.09 9.61
N ASN A 525 7.41 12.83 9.73
CA ASN A 525 8.25 12.29 8.66
C ASN A 525 8.74 10.89 9.02
N SER A 526 9.54 10.28 8.14
CA SER A 526 10.08 8.93 8.40
C SER A 526 10.89 8.84 9.70
N GLN A 527 11.65 9.89 10.05
CA GLN A 527 12.42 9.97 11.28
C GLN A 527 11.52 10.01 12.53
N SER A 528 10.53 10.91 12.56
CA SER A 528 9.65 11.06 13.73
C SER A 528 8.82 9.80 13.98
N LEU A 529 8.30 9.18 12.90
CA LEU A 529 7.56 7.92 13.00
C LEU A 529 8.44 6.79 13.49
N SER A 530 9.64 6.62 12.94
CA SER A 530 10.58 5.57 13.38
C SER A 530 10.88 5.69 14.88
N LEU A 531 11.09 6.91 15.38
CA LEU A 531 11.33 7.17 16.80
C LEU A 531 10.10 6.85 17.67
N LYS A 532 8.90 7.21 17.22
CA LYS A 532 7.64 6.89 17.92
C LYS A 532 7.35 5.40 17.92
N TYR A 533 7.57 4.72 16.80
CA TYR A 533 7.42 3.28 16.66
C TYR A 533 8.39 2.51 17.55
N LYS A 534 9.66 2.93 17.60
CA LYS A 534 10.65 2.37 18.53
C LYS A 534 10.23 2.60 19.98
N TRP A 535 9.76 3.79 20.32
CA TRP A 535 9.25 4.09 21.65
C TRP A 535 8.06 3.18 22.01
N ALA A 536 7.15 2.90 21.08
CA ALA A 536 6.03 1.97 21.30
C ALA A 536 6.53 0.54 21.60
N LEU A 537 7.49 0.03 20.83
CA LEU A 537 8.10 -1.29 21.08
C LEU A 537 8.80 -1.33 22.46
N GLU A 538 9.60 -0.31 22.79
CA GLU A 538 10.35 -0.23 24.05
C GLU A 538 9.44 -0.14 25.29
N ASN A 539 8.22 0.37 25.12
CA ASN A 539 7.20 0.44 26.18
C ASN A 539 6.24 -0.76 26.17
N ASN A 540 6.55 -1.81 25.39
CA ASN A 540 5.73 -3.02 25.25
C ASN A 540 4.26 -2.70 24.95
N LEU A 541 4.04 -1.75 24.04
CA LEU A 541 2.70 -1.44 23.55
C LEU A 541 2.19 -2.57 22.66
N GLY A 542 0.87 -2.74 22.60
CA GLY A 542 0.23 -3.76 21.77
C GLY A 542 0.42 -3.53 20.27
N GLY A 543 0.88 -2.33 19.89
CA GLY A 543 1.08 -1.93 18.51
C GLY A 543 0.88 -0.45 18.26
N VAL A 544 0.76 -0.13 16.97
CA VAL A 544 0.53 1.23 16.47
C VAL A 544 -0.68 1.24 15.54
N SER A 545 -1.41 2.35 15.52
CA SER A 545 -2.44 2.59 14.51
C SER A 545 -2.18 3.88 13.75
N ILE A 546 -2.50 3.88 12.45
CA ILE A 546 -2.21 4.99 11.55
C ILE A 546 -3.51 5.63 11.15
N ARG A 547 -3.74 6.88 11.58
CA ARG A 547 -4.91 7.66 11.20
C ARG A 547 -4.58 8.59 10.03
N GLY A 548 -5.39 8.46 8.97
CA GLY A 548 -5.12 9.11 7.68
C GLY A 548 -4.24 8.26 6.77
N LEU A 549 -4.35 6.93 6.83
CA LEU A 549 -3.65 6.05 5.90
C LEU A 549 -4.00 6.43 4.45
N GLY A 550 -2.99 6.57 3.59
CA GLY A 550 -3.13 7.08 2.23
C GLY A 550 -3.02 8.61 2.12
N TYR A 551 -2.85 9.34 3.21
CA TYR A 551 -2.46 10.76 3.11
C TYR A 551 -1.02 10.94 2.68
N ASP A 552 -0.25 9.86 2.68
CA ASP A 552 1.10 9.72 2.11
C ASP A 552 1.11 9.16 0.69
N ASP A 553 -0.06 8.97 0.06
CA ASP A 553 -0.15 8.38 -1.27
C ASP A 553 0.77 9.09 -2.28
N GLY A 554 1.52 8.28 -3.03
CA GLY A 554 2.62 8.72 -3.90
C GLY A 554 4.01 8.76 -3.27
N TYR A 555 4.15 8.55 -1.95
CA TYR A 555 5.41 8.63 -1.22
C TYR A 555 5.65 7.38 -0.34
N ALA A 556 6.88 6.86 -0.34
CA ALA A 556 7.24 5.63 0.38
C ALA A 556 7.79 5.89 1.79
N ASP A 557 8.13 7.13 2.12
CA ASP A 557 8.90 7.50 3.32
C ASP A 557 8.27 7.01 4.62
N LEU A 558 6.95 7.13 4.76
CA LEU A 558 6.24 6.73 5.98
C LEU A 558 6.09 5.19 6.06
N TRP A 559 5.95 4.51 4.91
CA TRP A 559 5.99 3.06 4.84
C TRP A 559 7.37 2.49 5.15
N ASP A 560 8.43 3.16 4.71
CA ASP A 560 9.81 2.78 5.01
C ASP A 560 10.10 2.89 6.51
N ALA A 561 9.52 3.88 7.21
CA ALA A 561 9.59 3.97 8.67
C ALA A 561 8.94 2.76 9.37
N ILE A 562 7.80 2.28 8.86
CA ILE A 562 7.15 1.06 9.34
C ILE A 562 8.05 -0.15 9.07
N GLY A 563 8.48 -0.33 7.82
CA GLY A 563 9.28 -1.49 7.40
C GLY A 563 10.58 -1.63 8.19
N THR A 564 11.31 -0.53 8.37
CA THR A 564 12.61 -0.54 9.08
C THR A 564 12.49 -0.73 10.59
N THR A 565 11.36 -0.33 11.18
CA THR A 565 11.20 -0.35 12.65
C THR A 565 10.38 -1.55 13.12
N LEU A 566 9.24 -1.80 12.49
CA LEU A 566 8.18 -2.70 12.97
C LEU A 566 8.09 -4.02 12.18
N VAL A 567 8.82 -4.16 11.07
CA VAL A 567 8.82 -5.36 10.24
C VAL A 567 10.20 -6.02 10.27
N GLU A 568 10.24 -7.34 10.16
CA GLU A 568 11.46 -8.12 9.99
C GLU A 568 11.26 -9.27 9.00
N ILE A 569 12.36 -9.77 8.43
CA ILE A 569 12.32 -10.90 7.51
C ILE A 569 12.57 -12.16 8.34
N LEU A 570 11.59 -13.07 8.37
CA LEU A 570 11.82 -14.41 8.87
C LEU A 570 12.26 -15.30 7.72
N THR A 571 13.36 -16.01 7.93
CA THR A 571 13.91 -16.98 6.97
C THR A 571 13.83 -18.37 7.60
N ASN A 572 12.96 -19.23 7.07
CA ASN A 572 12.85 -20.62 7.51
C ASN A 572 13.60 -21.53 6.54
N GLU A 573 14.57 -22.29 7.05
CA GLU A 573 15.21 -23.40 6.35
C GLU A 573 14.31 -24.63 6.42
N ASP A 574 13.72 -25.03 5.29
CA ASP A 574 12.95 -26.27 5.21
C ASP A 574 13.92 -27.47 5.11
N LYS A 575 14.48 -27.90 6.25
CA LYS A 575 15.52 -28.96 6.33
C LYS A 575 15.02 -30.36 5.95
N ASN A 576 13.73 -30.51 5.61
CA ASN A 576 13.19 -31.81 5.24
C ASN A 576 11.93 -31.62 4.39
N PRO A 577 12.03 -31.38 3.08
CA PRO A 577 10.87 -31.29 2.23
C PRO A 577 10.32 -32.70 2.05
N LYS A 578 9.52 -33.19 3.00
CA LYS A 578 8.50 -34.20 2.67
C LYS A 578 7.39 -33.50 1.89
N SER A 579 7.73 -32.94 0.74
CA SER A 579 6.75 -32.52 -0.23
C SER A 579 6.20 -33.80 -0.87
N LYS A 580 4.90 -34.04 -0.67
CA LYS A 580 4.14 -34.92 -1.56
C LYS A 580 4.33 -34.33 -2.97
N LYS A 581 5.09 -35.01 -3.84
CA LYS A 581 5.31 -34.55 -5.22
C LYS A 581 4.00 -34.59 -5.99
N THR A 582 3.33 -33.46 -6.10
CA THR A 582 2.41 -33.18 -7.20
C THR A 582 3.20 -32.47 -8.29
N GLU A 583 3.33 -33.07 -9.46
CA GLU A 583 4.01 -32.43 -10.60
C GLU A 583 2.97 -31.82 -11.56
N TYR A 584 3.34 -30.69 -12.16
CA TYR A 584 2.52 -30.04 -13.18
C TYR A 584 2.65 -30.78 -14.51
N CYS A 585 1.56 -30.81 -15.26
CA CYS A 585 1.57 -31.39 -16.58
C CYS A 585 2.13 -30.40 -17.59
N THR A 586 3.34 -30.66 -18.07
CA THR A 586 4.00 -29.83 -19.08
C THR A 586 3.86 -30.46 -20.47
N TYR A 587 3.33 -29.71 -21.44
CA TYR A 587 3.42 -30.09 -22.85
C TYR A 587 4.79 -29.70 -23.41
N ARG A 588 5.51 -30.67 -23.98
CA ARG A 588 6.75 -30.43 -24.72
C ARG A 588 6.45 -30.53 -26.22
N PRO A 589 6.67 -29.46 -27.00
CA PRO A 589 6.44 -29.49 -28.45
C PRO A 589 7.21 -30.60 -29.17
N GLU A 590 8.33 -31.04 -28.62
CA GLU A 590 9.23 -32.04 -29.19
C GLU A 590 8.61 -33.46 -29.26
N ASP A 591 7.55 -33.74 -28.50
CA ASP A 591 6.84 -35.03 -28.49
C ASP A 591 5.79 -35.14 -29.61
N HIS A 592 6.18 -34.88 -30.87
CA HIS A 592 5.29 -34.78 -32.03
C HIS A 592 4.61 -36.08 -32.50
N ASP A 593 4.71 -37.20 -31.77
CA ASP A 593 3.98 -38.41 -32.10
C ASP A 593 2.52 -38.29 -31.66
N PHE A 594 1.67 -37.74 -32.54
CA PHE A 594 0.22 -37.64 -32.34
C PHE A 594 -0.46 -39.02 -32.49
N GLY A 595 -0.06 -39.99 -31.67
CA GLY A 595 -0.70 -41.30 -31.53
C GLY A 595 -2.06 -41.24 -30.80
N ILE A 596 -2.84 -40.18 -31.01
CA ILE A 596 -4.01 -39.76 -30.20
C ILE A 596 -5.22 -40.72 -30.27
N PHE A 597 -5.08 -41.84 -30.97
CA PHE A 597 -6.16 -42.82 -31.19
C PHE A 597 -5.77 -44.25 -30.79
N LYS A 598 -4.77 -44.43 -29.91
CA LYS A 598 -4.50 -45.76 -29.32
C LYS A 598 -5.61 -46.11 -28.33
N LYS A 599 -6.25 -47.26 -28.51
CA LYS A 599 -7.41 -47.74 -27.75
C LYS A 599 -7.19 -47.76 -26.22
N ASN A 600 -5.95 -47.96 -25.78
CA ASN A 600 -5.59 -48.06 -24.37
C ASN A 600 -5.62 -46.71 -23.62
N ASP A 601 -5.49 -45.58 -24.33
CA ASP A 601 -5.55 -44.25 -23.71
C ASP A 601 -7.00 -43.83 -23.40
N TRP A 602 -7.97 -44.41 -24.12
CA TRP A 602 -9.40 -44.19 -23.88
C TRP A 602 -9.91 -44.96 -22.66
N THR A 603 -9.37 -46.15 -22.41
CA THR A 603 -9.80 -47.00 -21.29
C THR A 603 -9.42 -46.41 -19.92
N GLY A 604 -8.24 -45.79 -19.78
CA GLY A 604 -7.82 -45.19 -18.51
C GLY A 604 -8.66 -43.98 -18.06
N ILE A 605 -9.14 -43.19 -19.02
CA ILE A 605 -10.07 -42.07 -18.78
C ILE A 605 -11.48 -42.61 -18.47
N TRP A 606 -11.91 -43.63 -19.22
CA TRP A 606 -13.22 -44.28 -19.03
C TRP A 606 -13.35 -45.01 -17.69
N ASP A 607 -12.29 -45.65 -17.20
CA ASP A 607 -12.29 -46.36 -15.91
C ASP A 607 -12.28 -45.38 -14.72
N GLN A 608 -11.67 -44.20 -14.84
CA GLN A 608 -11.78 -43.13 -13.84
C GLN A 608 -13.18 -42.50 -13.79
N GLN A 609 -13.94 -42.57 -14.88
CA GLN A 609 -15.34 -42.14 -14.94
C GLN A 609 -16.29 -43.05 -14.13
N GLN A 610 -15.99 -44.34 -13.95
CA GLN A 610 -16.86 -45.24 -13.18
C GLN A 610 -16.89 -44.93 -11.66
N VAL A 611 -15.94 -44.13 -11.16
CA VAL A 611 -15.91 -43.69 -9.76
C VAL A 611 -16.78 -42.45 -9.53
N TYR A 612 -17.27 -41.79 -10.60
CA TYR A 612 -18.28 -40.74 -10.52
C TYR A 612 -19.66 -41.40 -10.65
N ASP A 613 -20.29 -41.60 -9.49
CA ASP A 613 -21.61 -42.22 -9.26
C ASP A 613 -22.43 -42.49 -10.53
N SER A 614 -22.27 -43.72 -11.06
CA SER A 614 -22.97 -44.22 -12.24
C SER A 614 -24.49 -44.36 -12.03
N THR A 615 -25.03 -43.94 -10.88
CA THR A 615 -26.48 -43.99 -10.62
C THR A 615 -27.24 -42.79 -11.18
N LYS A 616 -26.60 -41.71 -11.67
CA LYS A 616 -27.35 -40.50 -12.09
C LYS A 616 -27.22 -39.99 -13.53
N VAL A 617 -26.28 -40.42 -14.37
CA VAL A 617 -26.26 -39.95 -15.77
C VAL A 617 -25.80 -41.04 -16.72
N LYS A 618 -26.69 -41.48 -17.62
CA LYS A 618 -26.29 -42.17 -18.85
C LYS A 618 -25.56 -41.18 -19.75
N SER A 619 -24.28 -40.93 -19.50
CA SER A 619 -23.52 -39.98 -20.30
C SER A 619 -23.26 -40.56 -21.69
N GLY A 620 -23.99 -40.06 -22.69
CA GLY A 620 -23.61 -40.24 -24.09
C GLY A 620 -22.24 -39.62 -24.39
N TYR A 621 -21.69 -39.89 -25.57
CA TYR A 621 -20.38 -39.40 -26.04
C TYR A 621 -20.12 -37.90 -25.73
N PHE A 622 -21.17 -37.08 -25.77
CA PHE A 622 -21.10 -35.65 -25.47
C PHE A 622 -20.80 -35.32 -24.00
N GLY A 623 -21.32 -36.10 -23.05
CA GLY A 623 -21.04 -35.90 -21.62
C GLY A 623 -19.58 -36.20 -21.27
N VAL A 624 -19.01 -37.22 -21.92
CA VAL A 624 -17.58 -37.57 -21.78
C VAL A 624 -16.70 -36.43 -22.33
N PHE A 625 -17.07 -35.87 -23.49
CA PHE A 625 -16.36 -34.74 -24.07
C PHE A 625 -16.37 -33.50 -23.16
N MET A 626 -17.50 -33.19 -22.51
CA MET A 626 -17.64 -32.03 -21.60
C MET A 626 -16.90 -32.20 -20.27
N GLN A 627 -16.66 -33.44 -19.85
CA GLN A 627 -15.86 -33.70 -18.66
C GLN A 627 -14.37 -33.65 -19.00
N ASP A 628 -13.97 -34.19 -20.15
CA ASP A 628 -12.61 -34.11 -20.68
C ASP A 628 -12.15 -32.67 -20.96
N THR A 629 -13.05 -31.79 -21.40
CA THR A 629 -12.77 -30.33 -21.50
C THR A 629 -12.47 -29.78 -20.12
N HIS A 630 -13.38 -30.00 -19.16
CA HIS A 630 -13.29 -29.43 -17.80
C HIS A 630 -11.98 -29.78 -17.11
N TRP A 631 -11.45 -30.99 -17.31
CA TRP A 631 -10.19 -31.40 -16.70
C TRP A 631 -8.97 -30.79 -17.39
N ALA A 632 -8.97 -30.68 -18.71
CA ALA A 632 -7.81 -30.21 -19.47
C ALA A 632 -7.54 -28.71 -19.34
N VAL A 633 -8.58 -27.96 -18.99
CA VAL A 633 -8.57 -26.50 -19.01
C VAL A 633 -8.30 -25.89 -17.64
N ARG A 634 -8.14 -26.72 -16.59
CA ARG A 634 -7.68 -26.21 -15.29
C ARG A 634 -6.28 -25.63 -15.44
N PRO A 635 -6.04 -24.37 -15.04
CA PRO A 635 -4.78 -23.65 -15.29
C PRO A 635 -3.54 -24.25 -14.60
N LYS A 636 -3.73 -25.34 -13.83
CA LYS A 636 -2.71 -26.05 -13.06
C LYS A 636 -3.02 -27.55 -13.00
N LEU A 637 -3.28 -28.19 -14.15
CA LEU A 637 -3.49 -29.64 -14.18
C LEU A 637 -2.25 -30.37 -13.62
N LYS A 638 -2.50 -31.25 -12.65
CA LYS A 638 -1.49 -31.94 -11.83
C LYS A 638 -1.80 -33.43 -11.77
N TYR A 639 -0.76 -34.25 -11.66
CA TYR A 639 -0.89 -35.70 -11.50
C TYR A 639 -0.14 -36.21 -10.25
N LYS A 640 -0.56 -37.37 -9.73
CA LYS A 640 0.08 -38.05 -8.61
C LYS A 640 1.34 -38.78 -9.07
N THR A 641 2.45 -38.63 -8.33
CA THR A 641 3.73 -39.27 -8.68
C THR A 641 4.02 -40.56 -7.92
N ASN A 642 3.20 -40.99 -6.93
CA ASN A 642 3.38 -42.25 -6.19
C ASN A 642 2.07 -42.88 -5.70
N THR A 643 1.96 -44.20 -5.87
CA THR A 643 0.90 -45.08 -5.36
C THR A 643 1.06 -45.31 -3.86
N SER A 644 0.52 -44.44 -3.02
CA SER A 644 0.18 -44.80 -1.65
C SER A 644 -1.11 -44.09 -1.26
N SER A 645 -2.12 -44.90 -1.02
CA SER A 645 -3.47 -44.55 -0.61
C SER A 645 -3.49 -43.72 0.67
N SER A 646 -4.07 -42.52 0.62
CA SER A 646 -4.81 -41.98 1.75
C SER A 646 -5.80 -40.92 1.25
N THR A 647 -7.06 -41.22 1.50
CA THR A 647 -8.28 -40.44 1.31
C THR A 647 -8.23 -39.13 2.09
N ILE A 648 -8.00 -38.01 1.39
CA ILE A 648 -8.56 -36.71 1.75
C ILE A 648 -9.13 -36.17 0.45
N GLU A 649 -10.46 -36.21 0.35
CA GLU A 649 -11.22 -35.61 -0.74
C GLU A 649 -11.25 -34.10 -0.51
N ASP A 650 -10.55 -33.38 -1.37
CA ASP A 650 -10.77 -31.96 -1.61
C ASP A 650 -11.89 -31.93 -2.67
N GLU A 651 -13.13 -31.61 -2.27
CA GLU A 651 -14.34 -31.78 -3.10
C GLU A 651 -14.25 -31.04 -4.45
N ASP A 652 -13.39 -30.02 -4.55
CA ASP A 652 -13.23 -29.24 -5.78
C ASP A 652 -12.01 -29.61 -6.65
N ASN A 653 -11.09 -30.49 -6.22
CA ASN A 653 -9.83 -30.76 -6.94
C ASN A 653 -9.36 -32.24 -6.93
N LYS A 654 -10.07 -33.13 -7.64
CA LYS A 654 -9.52 -34.48 -7.94
C LYS A 654 -8.31 -34.40 -8.89
N LEU A 655 -7.14 -34.80 -8.39
CA LEU A 655 -5.87 -34.91 -9.14
C LEU A 655 -5.86 -36.15 -10.05
N LEU A 656 -5.24 -36.04 -11.23
CA LEU A 656 -5.07 -37.17 -12.16
C LEU A 656 -4.15 -38.25 -11.56
N ASN A 657 -4.44 -39.51 -11.89
CA ASN A 657 -3.76 -40.64 -11.27
C ASN A 657 -2.32 -40.87 -11.78
N ASP A 658 -2.00 -40.44 -13.00
CA ASP A 658 -0.68 -40.69 -13.61
C ASP A 658 -0.29 -39.62 -14.65
N LYS A 659 1.01 -39.62 -14.99
CA LYS A 659 1.64 -38.66 -15.91
C LYS A 659 1.15 -38.80 -17.34
N ASP A 660 0.96 -40.03 -17.79
CA ASP A 660 0.68 -40.35 -19.19
C ASP A 660 -0.73 -39.92 -19.56
N THR A 661 -1.70 -40.18 -18.68
CA THR A 661 -3.07 -39.65 -18.78
C THR A 661 -3.05 -38.13 -18.87
N CYS A 662 -2.24 -37.47 -18.04
CA CYS A 662 -2.17 -36.01 -18.06
C CYS A 662 -1.57 -35.43 -19.35
N GLN A 663 -0.49 -36.04 -19.85
CA GLN A 663 0.12 -35.62 -21.10
C GLN A 663 -0.79 -35.88 -22.30
N SER A 664 -1.48 -37.03 -22.33
CA SER A 664 -2.41 -37.40 -23.41
C SER A 664 -3.58 -36.40 -23.50
N LEU A 665 -4.15 -36.04 -22.35
CA LEU A 665 -5.25 -35.08 -22.27
C LEU A 665 -4.86 -33.71 -22.83
N ILE A 666 -3.72 -33.16 -22.42
CA ILE A 666 -3.21 -31.86 -22.90
C ILE A 666 -2.85 -31.92 -24.39
N LYS A 667 -2.17 -32.99 -24.84
CA LYS A 667 -1.78 -33.18 -26.26
C LYS A 667 -2.99 -33.13 -27.21
N ARG A 668 -4.10 -33.76 -26.82
CA ARG A 668 -5.33 -33.82 -27.61
C ARG A 668 -6.00 -32.46 -27.79
N TRP A 669 -6.09 -31.64 -26.74
CA TRP A 669 -6.68 -30.30 -26.82
C TRP A 669 -5.82 -29.33 -27.63
N PHE A 670 -4.49 -29.41 -27.47
CA PHE A 670 -3.57 -28.72 -28.38
C PHE A 670 -3.80 -29.11 -29.84
N PHE A 671 -3.99 -30.40 -30.13
CA PHE A 671 -4.26 -30.87 -31.48
C PHE A 671 -5.57 -30.30 -32.05
N TYR A 672 -6.65 -30.27 -31.25
CA TYR A 672 -7.92 -29.68 -31.68
C TYR A 672 -7.81 -28.18 -31.93
N SER A 673 -7.16 -27.45 -31.02
CA SER A 673 -6.90 -26.02 -31.17
C SER A 673 -6.08 -25.72 -32.43
N ILE A 674 -4.97 -26.44 -32.65
CA ILE A 674 -4.13 -26.30 -33.85
C ILE A 674 -4.92 -26.63 -35.13
N SER A 675 -5.75 -27.67 -35.10
CA SER A 675 -6.58 -28.05 -36.25
C SER A 675 -7.59 -26.96 -36.59
N ALA A 676 -8.22 -26.36 -35.57
CA ALA A 676 -9.16 -25.25 -35.73
C ALA A 676 -8.45 -23.99 -36.28
N TYR A 677 -7.24 -23.66 -35.80
CA TYR A 677 -6.46 -22.57 -36.36
C TYR A 677 -6.05 -22.82 -37.82
N ARG A 678 -5.63 -24.04 -38.16
CA ARG A 678 -5.28 -24.41 -39.54
C ARG A 678 -6.47 -24.28 -40.48
N PHE A 679 -7.66 -24.71 -40.03
CA PHE A 679 -8.88 -24.55 -40.81
C PHE A 679 -9.27 -23.07 -40.98
N ALA A 680 -9.12 -22.25 -39.93
CA ALA A 680 -9.34 -20.80 -40.03
C ALA A 680 -8.40 -20.14 -41.06
N ILE A 681 -7.11 -20.50 -41.04
CA ILE A 681 -6.13 -20.03 -42.02
C ILE A 681 -6.54 -20.47 -43.43
N LEU A 682 -6.94 -21.72 -43.63
CA LEU A 682 -7.40 -22.22 -44.92
C LEU A 682 -8.62 -21.41 -45.44
N CYS A 683 -9.59 -21.11 -44.59
CA CYS A 683 -10.73 -20.27 -44.95
C CYS A 683 -10.30 -18.86 -45.40
N VAL A 684 -9.33 -18.25 -44.70
CA VAL A 684 -8.79 -16.93 -45.09
C VAL A 684 -8.07 -17.00 -46.43
N VAL A 685 -7.27 -18.04 -46.68
CA VAL A 685 -6.58 -18.23 -47.96
C VAL A 685 -7.60 -18.35 -49.10
N ILE A 686 -8.62 -19.20 -48.96
CA ILE A 686 -9.66 -19.35 -49.99
C ILE A 686 -10.44 -18.04 -50.17
N LEU A 687 -10.75 -17.32 -49.08
CA LEU A 687 -11.38 -16.01 -49.13
C LEU A 687 -10.56 -15.02 -49.97
N THR A 688 -9.25 -14.93 -49.75
CA THR A 688 -8.38 -14.02 -50.51
C THR A 688 -8.36 -14.34 -52.00
N VAL A 689 -8.31 -15.63 -52.36
CA VAL A 689 -8.39 -16.07 -53.76
C VAL A 689 -9.73 -15.70 -54.38
N LEU A 690 -10.84 -15.93 -53.68
CA LEU A 690 -12.18 -15.59 -54.18
C LEU A 690 -12.38 -14.08 -54.34
N LEU A 691 -11.85 -13.27 -53.43
CA LEU A 691 -11.87 -11.81 -53.52
C LEU A 691 -11.04 -11.31 -54.70
N PHE A 692 -9.85 -11.89 -54.92
CA PHE A 692 -9.02 -11.62 -56.09
C PHE A 692 -9.74 -11.99 -57.39
N TRP A 693 -10.40 -13.15 -57.42
CA TRP A 693 -11.16 -13.60 -58.59
C TRP A 693 -12.37 -12.70 -58.87
N MET A 694 -13.08 -12.27 -57.83
CA MET A 694 -14.18 -11.31 -57.91
C MET A 694 -13.71 -9.96 -58.48
N TYR A 695 -12.54 -9.49 -58.05
CA TYR A 695 -11.92 -8.26 -58.58
C TYR A 695 -11.60 -8.38 -60.08
N HIS A 696 -11.12 -9.53 -60.55
CA HIS A 696 -10.81 -9.73 -61.97
C HIS A 696 -12.06 -9.98 -62.84
N LEU A 697 -13.10 -10.61 -62.29
CA LEU A 697 -14.40 -10.76 -62.94
C LEU A 697 -15.11 -9.42 -63.19
N SER A 698 -14.68 -8.35 -62.51
CA SER A 698 -15.13 -6.96 -62.74
C SER A 698 -15.06 -6.51 -64.20
N ARG A 699 -14.13 -7.12 -64.97
CA ARG A 699 -13.79 -6.74 -66.35
C ARG A 699 -14.60 -7.43 -67.46
N PHE A 700 -15.51 -8.36 -67.14
CA PHE A 700 -16.24 -9.15 -68.15
C PHE A 700 -17.78 -9.03 -68.04
N ASP A 701 -18.47 -9.23 -69.17
CA ASP A 701 -19.88 -8.96 -69.52
C ASP A 701 -20.97 -9.59 -68.59
N SER A 702 -22.23 -9.19 -68.77
CA SER A 702 -23.43 -9.36 -67.91
C SER A 702 -23.71 -10.75 -67.34
N GLN A 703 -23.25 -11.86 -67.96
CA GLN A 703 -23.30 -13.19 -67.34
C GLN A 703 -22.40 -13.32 -66.09
N SER A 704 -21.47 -12.38 -65.88
CA SER A 704 -20.59 -12.30 -64.72
C SER A 704 -21.32 -11.87 -63.44
N GLU A 705 -22.47 -11.21 -63.52
CA GLU A 705 -23.16 -10.69 -62.33
C GLU A 705 -23.72 -11.82 -61.45
N LYS A 706 -24.31 -12.87 -62.05
CA LYS A 706 -24.76 -14.06 -61.32
C LYS A 706 -23.60 -14.80 -60.64
N LYS A 707 -22.46 -14.92 -61.33
CA LYS A 707 -21.23 -15.54 -60.79
C LYS A 707 -20.64 -14.72 -59.64
N ARG A 708 -20.66 -13.39 -59.73
CA ARG A 708 -20.22 -12.49 -58.63
C ARG A 708 -21.07 -12.62 -57.39
N ILE A 709 -22.40 -12.71 -57.53
CA ILE A 709 -23.30 -12.90 -56.38
C ILE A 709 -23.03 -14.25 -55.71
N MET A 710 -22.81 -15.31 -56.50
CA MET A 710 -22.46 -16.63 -55.96
C MET A 710 -21.12 -16.59 -55.21
N ILE A 711 -20.08 -16.00 -55.79
CA ILE A 711 -18.76 -15.86 -55.16
C ILE A 711 -18.86 -15.04 -53.87
N SER A 712 -19.61 -13.94 -53.88
CA SER A 712 -19.82 -13.10 -52.68
C SER A 712 -20.47 -13.87 -51.53
N ARG A 713 -21.48 -14.72 -51.81
CA ARG A 713 -22.11 -15.57 -50.79
C ARG A 713 -21.15 -16.60 -50.21
N VAL A 714 -20.35 -17.23 -51.08
CA VAL A 714 -19.33 -18.20 -50.65
C VAL A 714 -18.26 -17.51 -49.80
N SER A 715 -17.83 -16.30 -50.17
CA SER A 715 -16.87 -15.51 -49.38
C SER A 715 -17.41 -15.15 -47.99
N ILE A 716 -18.67 -14.73 -47.88
CA ILE A 716 -19.28 -14.43 -46.57
C ILE A 716 -19.35 -15.69 -45.69
N LEU A 717 -19.75 -16.83 -46.28
CA LEU A 717 -19.79 -18.11 -45.57
C LEU A 717 -18.39 -18.53 -45.07
N LEU A 718 -17.36 -18.39 -45.91
CA LEU A 718 -15.98 -18.71 -45.55
C LEU A 718 -15.42 -17.78 -44.47
N LEU A 719 -15.80 -16.49 -44.49
CA LEU A 719 -15.43 -15.56 -43.44
C LEU A 719 -16.04 -15.96 -42.10
N LEU A 720 -17.33 -16.32 -42.08
CA LEU A 720 -18.01 -16.79 -40.87
C LEU A 720 -17.40 -18.10 -40.35
N LEU A 721 -17.14 -19.07 -41.24
CA LEU A 721 -16.50 -20.35 -40.89
C LEU A 721 -15.06 -20.16 -40.39
N GLY A 722 -14.31 -19.26 -41.00
CA GLY A 722 -12.94 -18.94 -40.58
C GLY A 722 -12.91 -18.29 -39.20
N LEU A 723 -13.83 -17.34 -38.95
CA LEU A 723 -13.94 -16.67 -37.67
C LEU A 723 -14.37 -17.63 -36.55
N THR A 724 -15.40 -18.45 -36.78
CA THR A 724 -15.85 -19.44 -35.79
C THR A 724 -14.76 -20.46 -35.48
N SER A 725 -14.02 -20.91 -36.50
CA SER A 725 -12.90 -21.84 -36.30
C SER A 725 -11.71 -21.21 -35.58
N PHE A 726 -11.41 -19.93 -35.83
CA PHE A 726 -10.36 -19.20 -35.10
C PHE A 726 -10.70 -19.05 -33.62
N LEU A 727 -11.95 -18.67 -33.33
CA LEU A 727 -12.44 -18.53 -31.96
C LEU A 727 -12.54 -19.88 -31.25
N ALA A 728 -12.92 -20.94 -31.95
CA ALA A 728 -12.85 -22.30 -31.42
C ALA A 728 -11.40 -22.70 -31.12
N GLY A 729 -10.44 -22.34 -31.98
CA GLY A 729 -9.01 -22.53 -31.72
C GLY A 729 -8.56 -21.85 -30.43
N LEU A 730 -8.96 -20.60 -30.22
CA LEU A 730 -8.68 -19.84 -28.99
C LEU A 730 -9.33 -20.48 -27.76
N TYR A 731 -10.60 -20.85 -27.87
CA TYR A 731 -11.35 -21.48 -26.78
C TYR A 731 -10.73 -22.81 -26.32
N LEU A 732 -10.14 -23.55 -27.25
CA LEU A 732 -9.54 -24.86 -27.02
C LEU A 732 -8.04 -24.83 -26.71
N ASP A 733 -7.36 -23.67 -26.80
CA ASP A 733 -5.92 -23.56 -26.55
C ASP A 733 -5.65 -23.43 -25.05
N PRO A 734 -5.00 -24.42 -24.41
CA PRO A 734 -4.75 -24.38 -22.98
C PRO A 734 -3.67 -23.34 -22.57
N ARG A 735 -3.01 -22.64 -23.51
CA ARG A 735 -2.02 -21.58 -23.22
C ARG A 735 -2.63 -20.22 -22.92
N HIS A 736 -3.92 -20.02 -23.16
CA HIS A 736 -4.57 -18.73 -23.02
C HIS A 736 -5.58 -18.72 -21.86
N PRO A 737 -5.12 -18.65 -20.59
CA PRO A 737 -5.97 -18.75 -19.40
C PRO A 737 -7.00 -17.62 -19.26
N SER A 738 -6.87 -16.55 -20.05
CA SER A 738 -7.74 -15.37 -20.00
C SER A 738 -8.97 -15.46 -20.90
N ILE A 739 -9.02 -16.41 -21.84
CA ILE A 739 -10.08 -16.52 -22.85
C ILE A 739 -10.47 -17.99 -23.03
N GLY A 740 -11.75 -18.29 -22.89
CA GLY A 740 -12.33 -19.59 -23.19
C GLY A 740 -12.28 -20.58 -22.03
N ALA A 741 -12.26 -21.88 -22.34
CA ALA A 741 -12.50 -22.94 -21.37
C ALA A 741 -11.51 -22.96 -20.18
N SER A 742 -10.36 -22.28 -20.30
CA SER A 742 -9.33 -22.20 -19.25
C SER A 742 -9.45 -21.00 -18.30
N ASN A 743 -10.48 -20.17 -18.47
CA ASN A 743 -10.80 -19.08 -17.57
C ASN A 743 -11.41 -19.62 -16.25
N GLN A 744 -11.04 -19.04 -15.11
CA GLN A 744 -11.51 -19.46 -13.78
C GLN A 744 -12.93 -18.99 -13.44
N GLY A 745 -13.59 -18.24 -14.32
CA GLY A 745 -15.02 -17.95 -14.23
C GLY A 745 -15.83 -19.06 -14.92
N ASP A 746 -17.06 -19.29 -14.45
CA ASP A 746 -18.00 -20.32 -14.91
C ASP A 746 -18.52 -20.03 -16.33
N SER A 747 -17.62 -19.83 -17.30
CA SER A 747 -17.94 -19.58 -18.69
C SER A 747 -18.31 -20.90 -19.36
N GLY A 748 -19.58 -21.27 -19.21
CA GLY A 748 -20.22 -22.36 -19.94
C GLY A 748 -20.26 -22.11 -21.45
N LEU A 749 -20.94 -23.03 -22.16
CA LEU A 749 -21.23 -22.96 -23.61
C LEU A 749 -21.87 -21.63 -24.04
N ASP A 750 -22.37 -20.86 -23.08
CA ASP A 750 -22.91 -19.51 -23.16
C ASP A 750 -22.00 -18.58 -23.96
N VAL A 751 -20.66 -18.65 -23.78
CA VAL A 751 -19.72 -17.83 -24.55
C VAL A 751 -19.71 -18.21 -26.04
N VAL A 752 -19.88 -19.50 -26.36
CA VAL A 752 -19.99 -19.95 -27.76
C VAL A 752 -21.30 -19.46 -28.38
N PHE A 753 -22.40 -19.46 -27.63
CA PHE A 753 -23.68 -18.90 -28.08
C PHE A 753 -23.65 -17.37 -28.18
N GLU A 754 -23.04 -16.68 -27.22
CA GLU A 754 -22.84 -15.23 -27.21
C GLU A 754 -21.94 -14.75 -28.34
N ILE A 755 -21.12 -15.61 -28.94
CA ILE A 755 -20.31 -15.26 -30.11
C ILE A 755 -20.97 -15.70 -31.42
N ALA A 756 -21.62 -16.87 -31.43
CA ALA A 756 -22.31 -17.39 -32.61
C ALA A 756 -23.52 -16.51 -32.98
N ILE A 757 -24.28 -16.04 -31.99
CA ILE A 757 -25.50 -15.25 -32.19
C ILE A 757 -25.19 -13.89 -32.84
N PRO A 758 -24.25 -13.06 -32.34
CA PRO A 758 -23.86 -11.82 -33.00
C PRO A 758 -23.26 -12.06 -34.39
N SER A 759 -22.48 -13.14 -34.58
CA SER A 759 -21.90 -13.48 -35.89
C SER A 759 -22.97 -13.78 -36.93
N LEU A 760 -24.03 -14.50 -36.55
CA LEU A 760 -25.20 -14.78 -37.39
C LEU A 760 -26.03 -13.51 -37.64
N ILE A 761 -26.23 -12.67 -36.61
CA ILE A 761 -26.96 -11.39 -36.72
C ILE A 761 -26.22 -10.43 -37.67
N ILE A 762 -24.91 -10.26 -37.49
CA ILE A 762 -24.06 -9.41 -38.35
C ILE A 762 -24.04 -9.97 -39.78
N GLY A 763 -23.92 -11.29 -39.95
CA GLY A 763 -24.05 -11.94 -41.26
C GLY A 763 -25.40 -11.65 -41.92
N GLY A 764 -26.50 -11.75 -41.17
CA GLY A 764 -27.84 -11.40 -41.62
C GLY A 764 -28.01 -9.93 -42.01
N ILE A 765 -27.44 -9.01 -41.22
CA ILE A 765 -27.46 -7.57 -41.50
C ILE A 765 -26.65 -7.26 -42.76
N LEU A 766 -25.47 -7.84 -42.93
CA LEU A 766 -24.62 -7.66 -44.12
C LEU A 766 -25.31 -8.18 -45.39
N VAL A 767 -25.98 -9.34 -45.31
CA VAL A 767 -26.81 -9.86 -46.41
C VAL A 767 -27.96 -8.90 -46.70
N ARG A 768 -28.69 -8.43 -45.68
CA ARG A 768 -29.83 -7.51 -45.84
C ARG A 768 -29.43 -6.16 -46.43
N LEU A 769 -28.29 -5.61 -46.02
CA LEU A 769 -27.72 -4.37 -46.59
C LEU A 769 -27.29 -4.56 -48.05
N ALA A 770 -26.74 -5.72 -48.41
CA ALA A 770 -26.44 -6.06 -49.80
C ALA A 770 -27.70 -6.19 -50.68
N PHE A 771 -28.84 -6.62 -50.10
CA PHE A 771 -30.12 -6.77 -50.81
C PHE A 771 -30.96 -5.49 -50.89
N ASN A 772 -30.94 -4.62 -49.88
CA ASN A 772 -31.70 -3.36 -49.88
C ASN A 772 -31.20 -2.37 -50.96
N GLY A 773 -29.99 -2.54 -51.48
CA GLY A 773 -29.49 -1.80 -52.65
C GLY A 773 -30.17 -2.18 -53.98
N LYS A 774 -30.82 -3.36 -54.09
CA LYS A 774 -31.48 -3.82 -55.33
C LYS A 774 -32.98 -3.54 -55.41
N PHE A 775 -33.69 -3.35 -54.28
CA PHE A 775 -35.13 -3.05 -54.30
C PHE A 775 -35.49 -1.56 -54.42
N LYS A 776 -34.51 -0.66 -54.44
CA LYS A 776 -34.73 0.76 -54.80
C LYS A 776 -34.75 1.00 -56.33
N ARG A 777 -34.61 -0.03 -57.15
CA ARG A 777 -34.63 0.05 -58.63
C ARG A 777 -35.65 -0.90 -59.30
N SER A 778 -36.70 -1.28 -58.60
CA SER A 778 -37.89 -1.87 -59.22
C SER A 778 -39.10 -0.96 -59.03
N ASN A 779 -39.02 0.24 -59.61
CA ASN A 779 -40.16 0.97 -60.15
C ASN A 779 -39.62 2.01 -61.14
N LEU A 780 -40.08 1.84 -62.39
CA LEU A 780 -40.01 2.70 -63.57
C LEU A 780 -38.85 2.49 -64.57
N PRO A 781 -39.16 2.17 -65.84
CA PRO A 781 -40.37 1.51 -66.39
C PRO A 781 -40.31 -0.01 -66.22
#